data_AF-A0A812X4J6-F1
#
_entry.id   AF-A0A812X4J6-F1
#
_cell.length_a   1.000
_cell.length_b   1.000
_cell.length_c   1.000
_cell.angle_alpha   90.00
_cell.angle_beta   90.00
_cell.angle_gamma   90.00
#
_symmetry.space_group_name_H-M   'P 1'
#
loop_
_entity.id
_entity.type
_entity.pdbx_description
1 polymer ?
#
loop_
_entity_poly.entity_id
_entity_poly.type
_entity_poly.pdbx_seq_one_letter_code
_entity_poly.pdbx_strand_id
1 'polypeptide(L)'
;MRASPSKKKRDAARVTAHWQHAAQQETLTHVKCRGSFRSASSRAAARKRRLTWLAWRADRHADLPTDRVWLLDRLRAAAKTGTGTYGAFVSAFSPRKKSGRQRDCFPLAPITALDYKPGDVCTLRWAVIRGFVNLLLTSLNWLFGVSTTARACQPHTAAQQCIIKGIVSRVMGTVARLQCVVEQSWEHQLPDFVPWIGKPAAATFQDLDADRVDNLSVAGACDPLPHLPADVQGVVQNPRYMFEGALPGLEQFEDFSAGSRDEYARLVVKQLRCGKLGLSTRCKGGGASFAVGKPGGNRLREVWHGRRVSQAACGPPKPRHLASPTALALLECSKDCPIRVSKRDASCWFDQLKLPVVLREYMAKPPLTTEELERAGMPCEEQQFHMEAGQAWRAGSLFPLHHVWPMGFAWSSYIAQEEMLMVCDKAGIPEASLLSCDSETPSSFRLAAAVATDDVMLFSNAGPGATLVAASALDSEMASQGVVRNVKKDVNDQLNATCVGVDLVDGCFLDIPATRLLALLVSYFFVHSTKRASPKQVHQLLGTLQWYDLLNRPKLSVYDAVYRFTGDREDTVVTTIPPDVLGELACSVCLGVFWRCDLTRPFIPLLGATDASTVFGLGASVAHTSEVVARRVARWAEKQGAYLVMDGGSADTARSGPRHQLNVSLGDFSDVFSTRARFPGHINVLEGEAFVLFLRWLLRTRRHHSKRVVVLLDSAVWVGAAAKGRSSSRLNRLLRKTAALTLAGDLQLHMILVPSAENPSDAPSRGIKRRRKKCR
;
A
#
# COMPACT_ATOMS: atom_id res chain seq x y z
N MET A 1 -1.97 -27.57 -43.77
CA MET A 1 -3.22 -28.35 -43.96
C MET A 1 -4.34 -27.73 -43.13
N ARG A 2 -5.19 -26.88 -43.75
CA ARG A 2 -6.36 -26.28 -43.08
C ARG A 2 -7.57 -27.19 -43.30
N ALA A 3 -8.12 -27.76 -42.22
CA ALA A 3 -9.36 -28.54 -42.31
C ALA A 3 -10.54 -27.61 -42.63
N SER A 4 -11.42 -28.06 -43.54
CA SER A 4 -12.47 -27.22 -44.13
C SER A 4 -13.64 -26.94 -43.16
N PRO A 5 -14.41 -25.85 -43.40
CA PRO A 5 -15.49 -25.39 -42.51
C PRO A 5 -16.62 -26.42 -42.30
N SER A 6 -16.77 -27.41 -43.17
CA SER A 6 -17.83 -28.43 -43.07
C SER A 6 -17.59 -29.42 -41.92
N LYS A 7 -16.34 -29.62 -41.49
CA LYS A 7 -16.00 -30.53 -40.37
C LYS A 7 -16.38 -29.91 -39.01
N LYS A 8 -16.18 -28.59 -38.85
CA LYS A 8 -16.58 -27.86 -37.63
C LYS A 8 -18.09 -27.79 -37.42
N LYS A 9 -18.89 -27.69 -38.49
CA LYS A 9 -20.36 -27.70 -38.40
C LYS A 9 -20.93 -29.10 -38.05
N ARG A 10 -20.32 -30.18 -38.56
CA ARG A 10 -20.73 -31.56 -38.22
C ARG A 10 -20.39 -31.92 -36.77
N ASP A 11 -19.24 -31.47 -36.25
CA ASP A 11 -18.85 -31.76 -34.86
C ASP A 11 -19.66 -30.92 -33.84
N ALA A 12 -20.04 -29.69 -34.19
CA ALA A 12 -20.94 -28.88 -33.36
C ALA A 12 -22.36 -29.48 -33.27
N ALA A 13 -22.92 -29.95 -34.39
CA ALA A 13 -24.24 -30.60 -34.40
C ALA A 13 -24.27 -31.91 -33.61
N ARG A 14 -23.16 -32.67 -33.60
CA ARG A 14 -23.03 -33.93 -32.86
C ARG A 14 -22.89 -33.72 -31.35
N VAL A 15 -22.30 -32.60 -30.92
CA VAL A 15 -22.24 -32.21 -29.51
C VAL A 15 -23.59 -31.71 -29.03
N THR A 16 -24.31 -30.88 -29.80
CA THR A 16 -25.65 -30.40 -29.42
C THR A 16 -26.67 -31.53 -29.31
N ALA A 17 -26.62 -32.53 -30.21
CA ALA A 17 -27.47 -33.73 -30.12
C ALA A 17 -27.17 -34.58 -28.86
N HIS A 18 -25.91 -34.62 -28.41
CA HIS A 18 -25.52 -35.34 -27.21
C HIS A 18 -25.98 -34.65 -25.91
N TRP A 19 -26.12 -33.32 -25.93
CA TRP A 19 -26.64 -32.52 -24.81
C TRP A 19 -28.17 -32.55 -24.72
N GLN A 20 -28.90 -32.60 -25.85
CA GLN A 20 -30.36 -32.73 -25.83
C GLN A 20 -30.81 -34.11 -25.33
N HIS A 21 -30.05 -35.17 -25.63
CA HIS A 21 -30.34 -36.52 -25.15
C HIS A 21 -29.98 -36.73 -23.66
N ALA A 22 -29.02 -35.96 -23.13
CA ALA A 22 -28.64 -35.96 -21.71
C ALA A 22 -29.60 -35.13 -20.84
N ALA A 23 -30.12 -34.00 -21.37
CA ALA A 23 -31.10 -33.17 -20.68
C ALA A 23 -32.49 -33.83 -20.58
N GLN A 24 -32.88 -34.65 -21.56
CA GLN A 24 -34.14 -35.41 -21.53
C GLN A 24 -34.10 -36.61 -20.55
N GLN A 25 -32.92 -37.09 -20.13
CA GLN A 25 -32.81 -38.16 -19.12
C GLN A 25 -32.85 -37.66 -17.67
N GLU A 26 -32.65 -36.36 -17.41
CA GLU A 26 -32.75 -35.79 -16.05
C GLU A 26 -34.16 -35.27 -15.69
N THR A 27 -35.13 -35.26 -16.63
CA THR A 27 -36.51 -34.80 -16.36
C THR A 27 -37.52 -35.92 -16.13
N LEU A 28 -37.12 -37.19 -16.21
CA LEU A 28 -37.98 -38.35 -15.94
C LEU A 28 -37.31 -39.30 -14.94
N THR A 29 -37.20 -38.89 -13.68
CA THR A 29 -37.12 -39.81 -12.51
C THR A 29 -37.26 -39.05 -11.19
N HIS A 30 -38.29 -38.21 -11.07
CA HIS A 30 -38.97 -38.06 -9.79
C HIS A 30 -40.08 -39.11 -9.77
N VAL A 31 -39.83 -40.25 -9.11
CA VAL A 31 -40.83 -41.11 -8.43
C VAL A 31 -40.14 -42.44 -8.08
N LYS A 32 -40.14 -42.71 -6.77
CA LYS A 32 -40.00 -44.00 -6.07
C LYS A 32 -38.62 -44.69 -5.99
N CYS A 33 -38.39 -45.16 -4.76
CA CYS A 33 -37.57 -46.30 -4.32
C CYS A 33 -36.14 -46.05 -3.78
N ARG A 34 -36.06 -46.20 -2.45
CA ARG A 34 -35.04 -46.85 -1.61
C ARG A 34 -33.82 -47.44 -2.35
N GLY A 35 -32.64 -47.14 -1.80
CA GLY A 35 -31.48 -48.04 -1.76
C GLY A 35 -30.61 -48.07 -3.02
N SER A 36 -29.53 -47.28 -3.03
CA SER A 36 -28.40 -47.50 -3.94
C SER A 36 -27.13 -46.83 -3.39
N PHE A 37 -26.28 -47.63 -2.76
CA PHE A 37 -24.93 -47.24 -2.35
C PHE A 37 -24.10 -46.92 -3.61
N ARG A 38 -23.88 -45.63 -3.89
CA ARG A 38 -22.79 -45.24 -4.81
C ARG A 38 -21.45 -45.51 -4.12
N SER A 39 -20.72 -46.48 -4.68
CA SER A 39 -19.41 -46.94 -4.19
C SER A 39 -18.43 -45.78 -4.01
N ALA A 40 -17.55 -45.88 -3.02
CA ALA A 40 -16.54 -44.87 -2.70
C ALA A 40 -15.63 -44.52 -3.90
N SER A 41 -15.43 -45.47 -4.83
CA SER A 41 -14.65 -45.28 -6.05
C SER A 41 -15.32 -44.34 -7.06
N SER A 42 -16.66 -44.36 -7.19
CA SER A 42 -17.39 -43.45 -8.09
C SER A 42 -17.37 -42.00 -7.61
N ARG A 43 -17.47 -41.78 -6.28
CA ARG A 43 -17.33 -40.45 -5.64
C ARG A 43 -15.90 -39.95 -5.69
N ALA A 44 -14.91 -40.82 -5.47
CA ALA A 44 -13.50 -40.48 -5.63
C ALA A 44 -13.14 -40.16 -7.09
N ALA A 45 -13.69 -40.89 -8.06
CA ALA A 45 -13.50 -40.63 -9.48
C ALA A 45 -14.23 -39.37 -9.95
N ALA A 46 -15.43 -39.05 -9.43
CA ALA A 46 -16.11 -37.78 -9.69
C ALA A 46 -15.36 -36.58 -9.08
N ARG A 47 -14.83 -36.75 -7.86
CA ARG A 47 -13.98 -35.74 -7.19
C ARG A 47 -12.64 -35.54 -7.92
N LYS A 48 -11.99 -36.63 -8.35
CA LYS A 48 -10.78 -36.59 -9.18
C LYS A 48 -11.08 -35.91 -10.50
N ARG A 49 -12.15 -36.29 -11.21
CA ARG A 49 -12.59 -35.64 -12.46
C ARG A 49 -12.90 -34.16 -12.28
N ARG A 50 -13.54 -33.73 -11.18
CA ARG A 50 -13.82 -32.31 -10.91
C ARG A 50 -12.56 -31.53 -10.54
N LEU A 51 -11.64 -32.10 -9.78
CA LEU A 51 -10.33 -31.50 -9.48
C LEU A 51 -9.43 -31.44 -10.72
N THR A 52 -9.42 -32.49 -11.53
CA THR A 52 -8.73 -32.53 -12.82
C THR A 52 -9.38 -31.56 -13.81
N TRP A 53 -10.70 -31.39 -13.79
CA TRP A 53 -11.42 -30.41 -14.62
C TRP A 53 -11.19 -28.96 -14.14
N LEU A 54 -11.13 -28.71 -12.83
CA LEU A 54 -10.76 -27.39 -12.29
C LEU A 54 -9.28 -27.07 -12.55
N ALA A 55 -8.39 -28.07 -12.45
CA ALA A 55 -6.98 -27.92 -12.83
C ALA A 55 -6.85 -27.65 -14.34
N TRP A 56 -7.52 -28.45 -15.17
CA TRP A 56 -7.57 -28.30 -16.62
C TRP A 56 -8.19 -26.97 -17.07
N ARG A 57 -9.23 -26.48 -16.38
CA ARG A 57 -9.89 -25.20 -16.68
C ARG A 57 -9.07 -24.01 -16.19
N ALA A 58 -8.40 -24.11 -15.05
CA ALA A 58 -7.49 -23.05 -14.58
C ALA A 58 -6.12 -23.05 -15.30
N ASP A 59 -5.75 -24.13 -16.00
CA ASP A 59 -4.64 -24.16 -16.96
C ASP A 59 -5.06 -23.58 -18.33
N ARG A 60 -6.36 -23.45 -18.61
CA ARG A 60 -6.90 -22.72 -19.76
C ARG A 60 -7.28 -21.31 -19.31
N HIS A 61 -6.28 -20.44 -19.30
CA HIS A 61 -6.29 -19.04 -18.89
C HIS A 61 -7.32 -18.10 -19.56
N ALA A 62 -8.30 -18.60 -20.31
CA ALA A 62 -9.30 -17.81 -21.02
C ALA A 62 -10.47 -17.38 -20.10
N ASP A 63 -10.91 -18.22 -19.16
CA ASP A 63 -12.05 -17.93 -18.28
C ASP A 63 -11.71 -18.22 -16.81
N LEU A 64 -11.74 -17.20 -15.95
CA LEU A 64 -11.54 -17.38 -14.51
C LEU A 64 -12.79 -18.05 -13.89
N PRO A 65 -12.65 -19.08 -13.03
CA PRO A 65 -13.80 -19.67 -12.36
C PRO A 65 -14.51 -18.66 -11.44
N THR A 66 -15.84 -18.71 -11.45
CA THR A 66 -16.73 -17.82 -10.67
C THR A 66 -16.54 -17.96 -9.16
N ASP A 67 -16.42 -19.19 -8.64
CA ASP A 67 -16.15 -19.41 -7.21
C ASP A 67 -14.69 -19.14 -6.85
N ARG A 68 -14.39 -17.90 -6.46
CA ARG A 68 -13.04 -17.43 -6.13
C ARG A 68 -12.32 -18.18 -5.00
N VAL A 69 -12.95 -19.13 -4.29
CA VAL A 69 -12.26 -20.02 -3.33
C VAL A 69 -11.12 -20.80 -3.97
N TRP A 70 -11.19 -21.09 -5.28
CA TRP A 70 -10.12 -21.78 -5.99
C TRP A 70 -8.78 -21.01 -5.94
N LEU A 71 -8.81 -19.67 -5.86
CA LEU A 71 -7.60 -18.84 -5.77
C LEU A 71 -6.79 -19.22 -4.53
N LEU A 72 -7.46 -19.49 -3.42
CA LEU A 72 -6.82 -19.91 -2.17
C LEU A 72 -6.17 -21.29 -2.33
N ASP A 73 -6.81 -22.22 -3.04
CA ASP A 73 -6.22 -23.53 -3.30
C ASP A 73 -5.02 -23.46 -4.24
N ARG A 74 -5.09 -22.61 -5.27
CA ARG A 74 -3.97 -22.38 -6.20
C ARG A 74 -2.80 -21.67 -5.51
N LEU A 75 -3.02 -20.69 -4.64
CA LEU A 75 -1.98 -20.12 -3.78
C LEU A 75 -1.34 -21.19 -2.90
N ARG A 76 -2.15 -22.04 -2.28
CA ARG A 76 -1.66 -23.16 -1.46
C ARG A 76 -0.83 -24.15 -2.26
N ALA A 77 -1.26 -24.51 -3.46
CA ALA A 77 -0.51 -25.38 -4.36
C ALA A 77 0.83 -24.73 -4.75
N ALA A 78 0.79 -23.46 -5.21
CA ALA A 78 1.96 -22.68 -5.59
C ALA A 78 3.00 -22.58 -4.47
N ALA A 79 2.57 -22.30 -3.24
CA ALA A 79 3.47 -22.22 -2.09
C ALA A 79 4.08 -23.58 -1.72
N LYS A 80 3.35 -24.70 -1.91
CA LYS A 80 3.86 -26.05 -1.67
C LYS A 80 4.82 -26.55 -2.75
N THR A 81 4.56 -26.21 -4.01
CA THR A 81 5.49 -26.49 -5.11
C THR A 81 6.58 -25.45 -5.23
N GLY A 82 6.56 -24.44 -4.35
CA GLY A 82 7.54 -23.37 -4.29
C GLY A 82 8.92 -23.90 -3.98
N THR A 83 9.92 -23.29 -4.59
CA THR A 83 11.34 -23.53 -4.32
C THR A 83 11.88 -22.47 -3.35
N GLY A 84 13.12 -22.60 -2.92
CA GLY A 84 13.75 -21.67 -1.97
C GLY A 84 13.39 -21.95 -0.51
N THR A 85 13.89 -21.10 0.39
CA THR A 85 13.82 -21.29 1.85
C THR A 85 12.39 -21.37 2.38
N TYR A 86 11.49 -20.51 1.88
CA TYR A 86 10.07 -20.52 2.25
C TYR A 86 9.35 -21.77 1.73
N GLY A 87 9.47 -22.09 0.45
CA GLY A 87 8.83 -23.25 -0.16
C GLY A 87 9.29 -24.58 0.47
N ALA A 88 10.60 -24.71 0.72
CA ALA A 88 11.17 -25.84 1.42
C ALA A 88 10.60 -25.99 2.85
N PHE A 89 10.46 -24.87 3.58
CA PHE A 89 9.83 -24.89 4.90
C PHE A 89 8.37 -25.31 4.84
N VAL A 90 7.58 -24.75 3.92
CA VAL A 90 6.15 -25.08 3.77
C VAL A 90 5.94 -26.57 3.48
N SER A 91 6.81 -27.15 2.65
CA SER A 91 6.77 -28.58 2.31
C SER A 91 7.24 -29.49 3.43
N ALA A 92 8.23 -29.06 4.21
CA ALA A 92 8.82 -29.87 5.29
C ALA A 92 8.15 -29.69 6.66
N PHE A 93 7.38 -28.62 6.88
CA PHE A 93 6.82 -28.30 8.19
C PHE A 93 5.75 -29.33 8.62
N SER A 94 6.13 -30.19 9.55
CA SER A 94 5.27 -31.23 10.13
C SER A 94 5.53 -31.30 11.64
N PRO A 95 4.94 -30.39 12.44
CA PRO A 95 5.25 -30.29 13.85
C PRO A 95 4.77 -31.54 14.60
N ARG A 96 5.63 -32.07 15.49
CA ARG A 96 5.27 -33.21 16.34
C ARG A 96 4.23 -32.78 17.37
N LYS A 97 3.31 -33.68 17.72
CA LYS A 97 2.32 -33.39 18.77
C LYS A 97 3.01 -33.21 20.11
N LYS A 98 2.61 -32.17 20.86
CA LYS A 98 3.01 -31.93 22.24
C LYS A 98 1.78 -31.97 23.14
N SER A 99 1.79 -32.86 24.12
CA SER A 99 0.88 -32.79 25.27
C SER A 99 1.48 -31.89 26.36
N GLY A 100 0.62 -31.25 27.16
CA GLY A 100 1.04 -30.41 28.29
C GLY A 100 1.12 -28.90 28.01
N ARG A 101 1.57 -28.14 29.01
CA ARG A 101 1.50 -26.67 29.01
C ARG A 101 2.47 -26.05 27.99
N GLN A 102 1.95 -25.16 27.15
CA GLN A 102 2.72 -24.26 26.29
C GLN A 102 2.36 -22.82 26.65
N ARG A 103 3.37 -21.99 26.97
CA ARG A 103 3.16 -20.58 27.33
C ARG A 103 3.17 -19.64 26.11
N ASP A 104 3.89 -20.01 25.05
CA ASP A 104 4.03 -19.16 23.86
C ASP A 104 2.97 -19.50 22.79
N CYS A 105 2.65 -18.52 21.95
CA CYS A 105 1.70 -18.72 20.85
C CYS A 105 2.27 -19.63 19.74
N PHE A 106 3.58 -19.53 19.49
CA PHE A 106 4.29 -20.35 18.51
C PHE A 106 4.97 -21.55 19.18
N PRO A 107 5.05 -22.72 18.50
CA PRO A 107 4.55 -22.97 17.15
C PRO A 107 3.03 -23.17 17.09
N LEU A 108 2.41 -22.75 15.99
CA LEU A 108 0.99 -22.96 15.70
C LEU A 108 0.81 -24.30 14.97
N ALA A 109 0.09 -25.24 15.60
CA ALA A 109 -0.19 -26.54 15.01
C ALA A 109 -1.25 -26.43 13.90
N PRO A 110 -1.19 -27.24 12.82
CA PRO A 110 -2.21 -27.26 11.78
C PRO A 110 -3.58 -27.70 12.31
N ILE A 111 -4.64 -27.22 11.67
CA ILE A 111 -6.03 -27.53 11.94
C ILE A 111 -6.44 -28.84 11.25
N THR A 112 -7.15 -29.70 11.98
CA THR A 112 -7.64 -31.00 11.52
C THR A 112 -9.15 -31.05 11.36
N ALA A 113 -9.63 -31.96 10.50
CA ALA A 113 -11.06 -32.25 10.33
C ALA A 113 -11.98 -31.00 10.27
N LEU A 114 -12.91 -30.88 11.23
CA LEU A 114 -13.92 -29.83 11.31
C LEU A 114 -13.60 -28.76 12.36
N ASP A 115 -12.41 -28.79 12.96
CA ASP A 115 -11.99 -27.83 13.98
C ASP A 115 -12.09 -26.41 13.43
N TYR A 116 -12.66 -25.48 14.20
CA TYR A 116 -12.86 -24.07 13.84
C TYR A 116 -13.70 -23.81 12.58
N LYS A 117 -14.38 -24.83 12.01
CA LYS A 117 -15.24 -24.65 10.84
C LYS A 117 -16.42 -23.72 11.17
N PRO A 118 -16.64 -22.64 10.39
CA PRO A 118 -17.86 -21.85 10.50
C PRO A 118 -19.12 -22.70 10.22
N GLY A 119 -20.23 -22.42 10.91
CA GLY A 119 -21.46 -23.21 10.81
C GLY A 119 -22.07 -23.21 9.40
N ASP A 120 -22.03 -22.07 8.74
CA ASP A 120 -22.54 -21.75 7.40
C ASP A 120 -21.71 -22.34 6.24
N VAL A 121 -20.49 -22.82 6.51
CA VAL A 121 -19.60 -23.35 5.47
C VAL A 121 -19.74 -24.86 5.34
N CYS A 122 -20.07 -25.38 4.16
CA CYS A 122 -20.15 -26.83 3.94
C CYS A 122 -18.79 -27.53 4.11
N THR A 123 -18.79 -28.79 4.52
CA THR A 123 -17.56 -29.56 4.84
C THR A 123 -16.57 -29.62 3.67
N LEU A 124 -17.06 -29.72 2.44
CA LEU A 124 -16.21 -29.77 1.25
C LEU A 124 -15.49 -28.43 1.00
N ARG A 125 -16.22 -27.31 1.12
CA ARG A 125 -15.66 -25.96 0.96
C ARG A 125 -14.68 -25.65 2.10
N TRP A 126 -15.02 -26.05 3.32
CA TRP A 126 -14.12 -25.96 4.47
C TRP A 126 -12.80 -26.70 4.24
N ALA A 127 -12.81 -27.88 3.60
CA ALA A 127 -11.57 -28.62 3.37
C ALA A 127 -10.54 -27.81 2.55
N VAL A 128 -11.00 -27.02 1.58
CA VAL A 128 -10.16 -26.13 0.77
C VAL A 128 -9.69 -24.92 1.59
N ILE A 129 -10.64 -24.24 2.24
CA ILE A 129 -10.36 -23.05 3.07
C ILE A 129 -9.39 -23.40 4.21
N ARG A 130 -9.63 -24.50 4.94
CA ARG A 130 -8.73 -25.04 5.96
C ARG A 130 -7.34 -25.33 5.41
N GLY A 131 -7.24 -25.79 4.17
CA GLY A 131 -5.95 -25.98 3.49
C GLY A 131 -5.15 -24.68 3.39
N PHE A 132 -5.82 -23.58 3.06
CA PHE A 132 -5.21 -22.25 3.01
C PHE A 132 -4.96 -21.66 4.40
N VAL A 133 -5.88 -21.84 5.36
CA VAL A 133 -5.66 -21.45 6.76
C VAL A 133 -4.41 -22.14 7.31
N ASN A 134 -4.22 -23.44 7.05
CA ASN A 134 -3.02 -24.16 7.45
C ASN A 134 -1.76 -23.64 6.78
N LEU A 135 -1.83 -23.18 5.53
CA LEU A 135 -0.72 -22.48 4.89
C LEU A 135 -0.37 -21.21 5.65
N LEU A 136 -1.34 -20.37 6.02
CA LEU A 136 -1.10 -19.16 6.81
C LEU A 136 -0.45 -19.45 8.16
N LEU A 137 -0.91 -20.48 8.87
CA LEU A 137 -0.28 -20.91 10.12
C LEU A 137 1.18 -21.30 9.90
N THR A 138 1.47 -22.04 8.83
CA THR A 138 2.84 -22.39 8.43
C THR A 138 3.66 -21.15 8.05
N SER A 139 3.10 -20.18 7.31
CA SER A 139 3.78 -18.92 6.98
C SER A 139 4.13 -18.10 8.21
N LEU A 140 3.23 -18.03 9.20
CA LEU A 140 3.50 -17.36 10.48
C LEU A 140 4.58 -18.10 11.29
N ASN A 141 4.57 -19.45 11.28
CA ASN A 141 5.64 -20.25 11.89
C ASN A 141 7.00 -20.00 11.21
N TRP A 142 7.02 -19.86 9.88
CA TRP A 142 8.23 -19.53 9.12
C TRP A 142 8.76 -18.14 9.49
N LEU A 143 7.89 -17.12 9.50
CA LEU A 143 8.25 -15.77 9.92
C LEU A 143 8.81 -15.74 11.35
N PHE A 144 8.21 -16.51 12.26
CA PHE A 144 8.70 -16.62 13.64
C PHE A 144 10.04 -17.39 13.76
N GLY A 145 10.45 -18.12 12.72
CA GLY A 145 11.66 -18.93 12.74
C GLY A 145 11.50 -20.23 13.55
N VAL A 146 10.31 -20.84 13.50
CA VAL A 146 10.05 -22.16 14.10
C VAL A 146 10.88 -23.23 13.38
N SER A 147 11.44 -24.21 14.10
CA SER A 147 12.06 -25.39 13.49
C SER A 147 11.02 -26.31 12.83
N THR A 148 11.32 -26.89 11.67
CA THR A 148 10.43 -27.82 10.95
C THR A 148 10.01 -29.03 11.78
N THR A 149 10.82 -29.42 12.75
CA THR A 149 10.59 -30.57 13.66
C THR A 149 10.09 -30.15 15.05
N ALA A 150 9.76 -28.88 15.24
CA ALA A 150 9.29 -28.37 16.52
C ALA A 150 8.04 -29.11 17.02
N ARG A 151 7.87 -29.18 18.34
CA ARG A 151 6.69 -29.77 18.95
C ARG A 151 5.62 -28.70 19.13
N ALA A 152 4.41 -28.93 18.61
CA ALA A 152 3.29 -28.00 18.72
C ALA A 152 2.15 -28.58 19.57
N CYS A 153 1.58 -27.72 20.42
CA CYS A 153 0.51 -28.10 21.34
C CYS A 153 -0.77 -28.50 20.60
N GLN A 154 -1.26 -29.71 20.88
CA GLN A 154 -2.58 -30.19 20.45
C GLN A 154 -3.23 -30.91 21.65
N PRO A 155 -4.39 -30.44 22.16
CA PRO A 155 -5.22 -29.34 21.64
C PRO A 155 -4.55 -27.96 21.77
N HIS A 156 -4.91 -27.02 20.89
CA HIS A 156 -4.38 -25.65 20.91
C HIS A 156 -4.66 -24.96 22.25
N THR A 157 -3.72 -24.16 22.75
CA THR A 157 -3.94 -23.35 23.97
C THR A 157 -5.00 -22.28 23.73
N ALA A 158 -5.56 -21.70 24.80
CA ALA A 158 -6.58 -20.65 24.66
C ALA A 158 -6.10 -19.45 23.82
N ALA A 159 -4.84 -19.03 23.98
CA ALA A 159 -4.25 -17.97 23.15
C ALA A 159 -4.17 -18.37 21.68
N GLN A 160 -3.73 -19.60 21.39
CA GLN A 160 -3.67 -20.12 20.02
C GLN A 160 -5.06 -20.27 19.39
N GLN A 161 -6.06 -20.70 20.16
CA GLN A 161 -7.45 -20.77 19.70
C GLN A 161 -7.97 -19.38 19.30
N CYS A 162 -7.64 -18.33 20.06
CA CYS A 162 -8.01 -16.95 19.75
C CYS A 162 -7.40 -16.50 18.42
N ILE A 163 -6.10 -16.71 18.25
CA ILE A 163 -5.35 -16.42 17.02
C ILE A 163 -5.97 -17.14 15.82
N ILE A 164 -6.20 -18.46 15.95
CA ILE A 164 -6.73 -19.28 14.86
C ILE A 164 -8.14 -18.83 14.46
N LYS A 165 -9.02 -18.53 15.42
CA LYS A 165 -10.37 -17.99 15.14
C LYS A 165 -10.29 -16.66 14.40
N GLY A 166 -9.38 -15.76 14.80
CA GLY A 166 -9.14 -14.49 14.10
C GLY A 166 -8.69 -14.69 12.65
N ILE A 167 -7.75 -15.62 12.42
CA ILE A 167 -7.29 -15.98 11.07
C ILE A 167 -8.42 -16.55 10.21
N VAL A 168 -9.22 -17.48 10.75
CA VAL A 168 -10.38 -18.04 10.05
C VAL A 168 -11.36 -16.93 9.66
N SER A 169 -11.69 -16.03 10.58
CA SER A 169 -12.58 -14.89 10.32
C SER A 169 -12.05 -14.00 9.19
N ARG A 170 -10.74 -13.69 9.20
CA ARG A 170 -10.09 -12.88 8.16
C ARG A 170 -10.17 -13.56 6.79
N VAL A 171 -9.86 -14.86 6.73
CA VAL A 171 -9.95 -15.65 5.48
C VAL A 171 -11.38 -15.66 4.94
N MET A 172 -12.37 -15.87 5.81
CA MET A 172 -13.78 -15.84 5.39
C MET A 172 -14.18 -14.47 4.84
N GLY A 173 -13.77 -13.38 5.49
CA GLY A 173 -13.99 -12.02 5.00
C GLY A 173 -13.34 -11.77 3.63
N THR A 174 -12.08 -12.19 3.46
CA THR A 174 -11.38 -12.08 2.16
C THR A 174 -12.10 -12.87 1.06
N VAL A 175 -12.56 -14.09 1.36
CA VAL A 175 -13.30 -14.93 0.40
C VAL A 175 -14.61 -14.26 -0.02
N ALA A 176 -15.39 -13.75 0.94
CA ALA A 176 -16.64 -13.07 0.66
C ALA A 176 -16.41 -11.84 -0.24
N ARG A 177 -15.41 -11.01 0.07
CA ARG A 177 -15.07 -9.83 -0.73
C ARG A 177 -14.62 -10.18 -2.14
N LEU A 178 -13.78 -11.20 -2.31
CA LEU A 178 -13.35 -11.67 -3.64
C LEU A 178 -14.53 -12.21 -4.46
N GLN A 179 -15.50 -12.86 -3.82
CA GLN A 179 -16.72 -13.34 -4.50
C GLN A 179 -17.61 -12.23 -5.04
N CYS A 180 -17.56 -11.05 -4.42
CA CYS A 180 -18.30 -9.88 -4.88
C CYS A 180 -17.61 -9.11 -6.01
N VAL A 181 -16.40 -9.50 -6.44
CA VAL A 181 -15.69 -8.82 -7.53
C VAL A 181 -16.38 -9.12 -8.87
N VAL A 182 -16.90 -8.07 -9.49
CA VAL A 182 -17.55 -8.12 -10.81
C VAL A 182 -16.50 -8.27 -11.91
N GLU A 183 -16.81 -9.06 -12.95
CA GLU A 183 -15.96 -9.18 -14.15
C GLU A 183 -15.83 -7.81 -14.85
N GLN A 184 -14.73 -7.60 -15.60
CA GLN A 184 -14.41 -6.33 -16.28
C GLN A 184 -14.08 -5.12 -15.37
N SER A 185 -14.23 -5.27 -14.04
CA SER A 185 -13.97 -4.20 -13.08
C SER A 185 -12.52 -4.09 -12.60
N TRP A 186 -11.65 -5.07 -12.89
CA TRP A 186 -10.34 -5.22 -12.24
C TRP A 186 -9.20 -5.49 -13.22
N GLU A 187 -9.50 -5.86 -14.45
CA GLU A 187 -8.56 -6.29 -15.50
C GLU A 187 -7.63 -5.13 -15.91
N HIS A 188 -8.15 -3.90 -15.88
CA HIS A 188 -7.36 -2.68 -16.09
C HIS A 188 -6.27 -2.45 -15.01
N GLN A 189 -6.35 -3.18 -13.89
CA GLN A 189 -5.39 -3.11 -12.78
C GLN A 189 -4.24 -4.09 -12.94
N LEU A 190 -4.28 -4.97 -13.96
CA LEU A 190 -3.19 -5.90 -14.26
C LEU A 190 -1.99 -5.17 -14.86
N PRO A 191 -0.74 -5.57 -14.51
CA PRO A 191 0.46 -5.10 -15.19
C PRO A 191 0.50 -5.49 -16.67
N ASP A 192 1.18 -4.70 -17.51
CA ASP A 192 1.27 -4.93 -18.98
C ASP A 192 1.94 -6.23 -19.37
N PHE A 193 2.81 -6.75 -18.51
CA PHE A 193 3.47 -8.03 -18.73
C PHE A 193 2.55 -9.25 -18.54
N VAL A 194 1.27 -9.07 -18.17
CA VAL A 194 0.28 -10.16 -18.06
C VAL A 194 -0.59 -10.18 -19.33
N PRO A 195 -0.31 -11.05 -20.32
CA PRO A 195 -0.79 -10.85 -21.70
C PRO A 195 -2.15 -11.51 -22.00
N TRP A 196 -2.62 -12.45 -21.17
CA TRP A 196 -3.78 -13.31 -21.51
C TRP A 196 -5.14 -12.78 -21.13
N ILE A 197 -5.19 -11.70 -20.34
CA ILE A 197 -6.44 -11.06 -19.96
C ILE A 197 -6.55 -9.79 -20.78
N GLY A 198 -7.51 -9.78 -21.71
CA GLY A 198 -7.79 -8.60 -22.53
C GLY A 198 -8.07 -7.41 -21.63
N LYS A 199 -7.19 -6.41 -21.69
CA LYS A 199 -7.38 -5.17 -20.95
C LYS A 199 -8.35 -4.28 -21.71
N PRO A 200 -9.21 -3.53 -21.02
CA PRO A 200 -9.90 -2.41 -21.65
C PRO A 200 -8.85 -1.48 -22.29
N ALA A 201 -9.09 -0.99 -23.51
CA ALA A 201 -8.15 -0.12 -24.25
C ALA A 201 -7.67 1.10 -23.45
N ALA A 202 -8.43 1.48 -22.41
CA ALA A 202 -8.24 2.57 -21.48
C ALA A 202 -6.90 2.65 -20.71
N ALA A 203 -6.06 1.60 -20.66
CA ALA A 203 -4.90 1.56 -19.75
C ALA A 203 -3.53 1.53 -20.44
N THR A 204 -3.48 1.63 -21.77
CA THR A 204 -2.23 1.56 -22.55
C THR A 204 -1.82 2.95 -23.06
N PHE A 205 -0.57 3.04 -23.51
CA PHE A 205 -0.18 4.10 -24.44
C PHE A 205 -1.14 4.09 -25.64
N GLN A 206 -1.54 5.27 -26.06
CA GLN A 206 -2.41 5.47 -27.20
C GLN A 206 -1.86 6.61 -28.04
N ASP A 207 -2.21 6.61 -29.32
CA ASP A 207 -1.99 7.76 -30.17
C ASP A 207 -2.72 8.98 -29.58
N LEU A 208 -2.05 10.12 -29.67
CA LEU A 208 -2.57 11.41 -29.24
C LEU A 208 -3.77 11.77 -30.11
N ASP A 209 -4.85 12.14 -29.43
CA ASP A 209 -6.03 12.75 -30.02
C ASP A 209 -6.32 14.01 -29.18
N ALA A 210 -6.19 15.17 -29.81
CA ALA A 210 -6.29 16.46 -29.15
C ALA A 210 -7.68 16.72 -28.56
N ASP A 211 -8.75 16.13 -29.10
CA ASP A 211 -10.12 16.26 -28.60
C ASP A 211 -10.39 15.38 -27.38
N ARG A 212 -9.63 14.29 -27.25
CA ARG A 212 -9.73 13.36 -26.12
C ARG A 212 -8.89 13.75 -24.92
N VAL A 213 -7.89 14.63 -25.06
CA VAL A 213 -7.10 15.15 -23.94
C VAL A 213 -7.92 16.16 -23.13
N ASP A 214 -8.03 15.92 -21.83
CA ASP A 214 -8.72 16.84 -20.93
C ASP A 214 -7.87 18.11 -20.74
N ASN A 215 -8.43 19.27 -21.11
CA ASN A 215 -7.86 20.59 -20.86
C ASN A 215 -8.85 21.43 -20.04
N LEU A 216 -8.31 22.34 -19.22
CA LEU A 216 -9.12 23.34 -18.51
C LEU A 216 -9.52 24.47 -19.47
N SER A 217 -10.58 25.20 -19.12
CA SER A 217 -10.95 26.44 -19.81
C SER A 217 -9.92 27.54 -19.58
N VAL A 218 -9.33 27.59 -18.38
CA VAL A 218 -8.24 28.49 -17.99
C VAL A 218 -7.25 27.69 -17.17
N ALA A 219 -5.98 27.71 -17.56
CA ALA A 219 -4.87 27.06 -16.86
C ALA A 219 -4.08 28.08 -16.03
N GLY A 220 -3.30 27.59 -15.06
CA GLY A 220 -2.42 28.46 -14.25
C GLY A 220 -3.14 29.49 -13.38
N ALA A 221 -4.39 29.19 -12.98
CA ALA A 221 -5.21 30.07 -12.16
C ALA A 221 -4.68 30.23 -10.72
N CYS A 222 -3.93 29.25 -10.22
CA CYS A 222 -3.40 29.24 -8.86
C CYS A 222 -1.89 29.55 -8.91
N ASP A 223 -1.46 30.61 -8.21
CA ASP A 223 -0.04 30.97 -8.10
C ASP A 223 0.53 30.43 -6.79
N PRO A 224 1.30 29.32 -6.82
CA PRO A 224 1.82 28.72 -5.59
C PRO A 224 2.96 29.51 -4.97
N LEU A 225 3.63 30.37 -5.75
CA LEU A 225 4.90 30.98 -5.37
C LEU A 225 4.87 31.75 -4.04
N PRO A 226 3.83 32.56 -3.72
CA PRO A 226 3.76 33.28 -2.44
C PRO A 226 3.64 32.38 -1.21
N HIS A 227 3.19 31.13 -1.38
CA HIS A 227 2.89 30.21 -0.29
C HIS A 227 4.02 29.21 -0.01
N LEU A 228 5.01 29.14 -0.89
CA LEU A 228 6.15 28.25 -0.70
C LEU A 228 7.08 28.75 0.42
N PRO A 229 7.80 27.84 1.11
CA PRO A 229 8.88 28.22 2.02
C PRO A 229 9.93 29.12 1.35
N ALA A 230 10.55 30.04 2.10
CA ALA A 230 11.45 31.06 1.54
C ALA A 230 12.69 30.47 0.84
N ASP A 231 13.25 29.39 1.38
CA ASP A 231 14.34 28.63 0.78
C ASP A 231 13.93 28.01 -0.56
N VAL A 232 12.72 27.47 -0.62
CA VAL A 232 12.12 26.91 -1.84
C VAL A 232 11.87 28.01 -2.88
N GLN A 233 11.33 29.17 -2.47
CA GLN A 233 11.14 30.33 -3.35
C GLN A 233 12.47 30.73 -4.00
N GLY A 234 13.56 30.79 -3.23
CA GLY A 234 14.89 31.12 -3.73
C GLY A 234 15.38 30.16 -4.83
N VAL A 235 15.04 28.87 -4.75
CA VAL A 235 15.38 27.87 -5.77
C VAL A 235 14.50 28.00 -7.01
N VAL A 236 13.17 28.05 -6.86
CA VAL A 236 12.24 28.05 -8.00
C VAL A 236 12.21 29.38 -8.76
N GLN A 237 12.68 30.47 -8.15
CA GLN A 237 12.82 31.78 -8.79
C GLN A 237 14.19 32.00 -9.44
N ASN A 238 15.14 31.07 -9.29
CA ASN A 238 16.48 31.24 -9.82
C ASN A 238 16.93 29.99 -10.60
N PRO A 239 16.93 30.05 -11.94
CA PRO A 239 17.38 28.94 -12.78
C PRO A 239 18.80 28.47 -12.49
N ARG A 240 19.68 29.34 -11.95
CA ARG A 240 21.05 28.94 -11.59
C ARG A 240 21.08 27.96 -10.42
N TYR A 241 20.17 28.09 -9.46
CA TYR A 241 20.03 27.13 -8.36
C TYR A 241 19.22 25.91 -8.77
N MET A 242 18.14 26.11 -9.55
CA MET A 242 17.32 25.01 -10.02
C MET A 242 18.10 24.03 -10.90
N PHE A 243 18.94 24.53 -11.82
CA PHE A 243 19.63 23.75 -12.84
C PHE A 243 21.16 23.85 -12.72
N GLU A 244 21.66 23.91 -11.49
CA GLU A 244 23.11 23.95 -11.22
C GLU A 244 23.79 22.72 -11.84
N GLY A 245 24.71 22.93 -12.79
CA GLY A 245 25.42 21.85 -13.48
C GLY A 245 24.65 21.17 -14.62
N ALA A 246 23.58 21.78 -15.15
CA ALA A 246 22.91 21.28 -16.35
C ALA A 246 23.88 21.13 -17.53
N LEU A 247 23.91 19.94 -18.13
CA LEU A 247 24.71 19.66 -19.32
C LEU A 247 24.10 20.31 -20.57
N PRO A 248 24.91 20.67 -21.58
CA PRO A 248 24.41 21.12 -22.88
C PRO A 248 23.48 20.11 -23.55
N GLY A 249 22.55 20.58 -24.40
CA GLY A 249 21.70 19.74 -25.23
C GLY A 249 20.32 19.41 -24.64
N LEU A 250 19.92 20.03 -23.53
CA LEU A 250 18.55 19.90 -22.98
C LEU A 250 17.48 20.45 -23.93
N GLU A 251 17.86 21.37 -24.81
CA GLU A 251 17.07 21.92 -25.91
C GLU A 251 16.80 20.92 -27.05
N GLN A 252 17.43 19.75 -27.03
CA GLN A 252 17.18 18.69 -28.01
C GLN A 252 16.01 17.82 -27.56
N PHE A 253 15.04 17.64 -28.45
CA PHE A 253 13.85 16.84 -28.18
C PHE A 253 14.02 15.42 -28.72
N GLU A 254 13.46 14.45 -28.01
CA GLU A 254 13.24 13.11 -28.57
C GLU A 254 12.21 13.18 -29.70
N ASP A 255 12.28 12.26 -30.66
CA ASP A 255 11.31 12.16 -31.74
C ASP A 255 9.89 12.01 -31.18
N PHE A 256 8.96 12.81 -31.72
CA PHE A 256 7.55 12.73 -31.34
C PHE A 256 6.99 11.35 -31.73
N SER A 257 6.63 10.55 -30.73
CA SER A 257 6.23 9.14 -30.90
C SER A 257 4.77 8.87 -30.52
N ALA A 258 4.03 9.89 -30.10
CA ALA A 258 2.70 9.74 -29.55
C ALA A 258 1.59 9.95 -30.59
N GLY A 259 1.75 9.46 -31.82
CA GLY A 259 0.76 9.61 -32.89
C GLY A 259 1.16 10.65 -33.94
N SER A 260 0.18 11.36 -34.52
CA SER A 260 0.42 12.27 -35.64
C SER A 260 0.88 13.65 -35.19
N ARG A 261 1.74 14.27 -36.02
CA ARG A 261 2.22 15.64 -35.79
C ARG A 261 1.09 16.68 -35.87
N ASP A 262 0.06 16.42 -36.67
CA ASP A 262 -1.12 17.30 -36.77
C ASP A 262 -2.00 17.26 -35.51
N GLU A 263 -2.17 16.11 -34.85
CA GLU A 263 -2.86 16.00 -33.55
C GLU A 263 -2.07 16.72 -32.45
N TYR A 264 -0.74 16.63 -32.48
CA TYR A 264 0.12 17.38 -31.58
C TYR A 264 -0.04 18.90 -31.77
N ALA A 265 -0.02 19.39 -33.00
CA ALA A 265 -0.24 20.81 -33.29
C ALA A 265 -1.63 21.28 -32.81
N ARG A 266 -2.69 20.50 -33.07
CA ARG A 266 -4.03 20.80 -32.56
C ARG A 266 -4.10 20.84 -31.04
N LEU A 267 -3.40 19.94 -30.35
CA LEU A 267 -3.33 19.98 -28.89
C LEU A 267 -2.60 21.23 -28.39
N VAL A 268 -1.46 21.57 -28.99
CA VAL A 268 -0.70 22.79 -28.63
C VAL A 268 -1.58 24.03 -28.81
N VAL A 269 -2.30 24.16 -29.92
CA VAL A 269 -3.24 25.28 -30.15
C VAL A 269 -4.28 25.39 -29.05
N LYS A 270 -4.90 24.26 -28.64
CA LYS A 270 -5.86 24.26 -27.52
C LYS A 270 -5.23 24.70 -26.21
N GLN A 271 -3.99 24.28 -25.95
CA GLN A 271 -3.28 24.58 -24.72
C GLN A 271 -2.77 26.03 -24.66
N LEU A 272 -2.41 26.62 -25.80
CA LEU A 272 -2.13 28.05 -25.91
C LEU A 272 -3.40 28.86 -25.59
N ARG A 273 -4.54 28.50 -26.20
CA ARG A 273 -5.83 29.18 -26.00
C ARG A 273 -6.34 29.18 -24.56
N CYS A 274 -6.06 28.12 -23.79
CA CYS A 274 -6.42 28.09 -22.37
C CYS A 274 -5.31 28.63 -21.44
N GLY A 275 -4.21 29.16 -21.97
CA GLY A 275 -3.11 29.74 -21.20
C GLY A 275 -2.19 28.70 -20.53
N LYS A 276 -2.28 27.42 -20.90
CA LYS A 276 -1.38 26.37 -20.38
C LYS A 276 0.04 26.52 -20.96
N LEU A 277 0.14 27.08 -22.17
CA LEU A 277 1.39 27.29 -22.89
C LEU A 277 1.54 28.75 -23.34
N GLY A 278 2.77 29.15 -23.65
CA GLY A 278 3.11 30.30 -24.48
C GLY A 278 4.10 29.92 -25.57
N LEU A 279 4.42 30.87 -26.47
CA LEU A 279 5.32 30.66 -27.60
C LEU A 279 6.64 31.42 -27.43
N SER A 280 7.75 30.78 -27.80
CA SER A 280 9.07 31.39 -27.76
C SER A 280 9.90 31.02 -28.98
N THR A 281 10.79 31.90 -29.41
CA THR A 281 11.78 31.60 -30.47
C THR A 281 12.98 30.82 -29.92
N ARG A 282 13.07 30.67 -28.60
CA ARG A 282 14.18 30.03 -27.90
C ARG A 282 13.69 29.11 -26.78
N CYS A 283 14.45 28.06 -26.51
CA CYS A 283 14.32 27.24 -25.30
C CYS A 283 15.72 26.90 -24.75
N LYS A 284 15.75 26.48 -23.50
CA LYS A 284 16.95 25.97 -22.79
C LYS A 284 16.80 24.51 -22.40
N GLY A 285 15.57 23.99 -22.38
CA GLY A 285 15.28 22.61 -22.02
C GLY A 285 13.85 22.23 -22.33
N GLY A 286 13.63 20.95 -22.59
CA GLY A 286 12.29 20.46 -22.87
C GLY A 286 12.15 18.94 -22.84
N GLY A 287 10.95 18.48 -23.14
CA GLY A 287 10.59 17.07 -23.21
C GLY A 287 9.47 16.84 -24.20
N ALA A 288 9.47 15.66 -24.84
CA ALA A 288 8.37 15.23 -25.69
C ALA A 288 7.09 14.99 -24.88
N SER A 289 5.94 14.82 -25.55
CA SER A 289 4.66 14.51 -24.90
C SER A 289 4.15 13.16 -25.36
N PHE A 290 3.52 12.41 -24.46
CA PHE A 290 2.85 11.15 -24.79
C PHE A 290 1.47 11.06 -24.13
N ALA A 291 0.59 10.26 -24.73
CA ALA A 291 -0.78 10.10 -24.25
C ALA A 291 -0.99 8.72 -23.62
N VAL A 292 -1.73 8.71 -22.51
CA VAL A 292 -2.17 7.50 -21.81
C VAL A 292 -3.69 7.52 -21.72
N GLY A 293 -4.35 6.40 -22.00
CA GLY A 293 -5.79 6.28 -21.82
C GLY A 293 -6.25 6.57 -20.38
N LYS A 294 -7.44 7.18 -20.23
CA LYS A 294 -8.19 7.16 -18.96
C LYS A 294 -9.11 5.94 -18.92
N PRO A 295 -9.43 5.41 -17.71
CA PRO A 295 -10.47 4.41 -17.52
C PRO A 295 -11.75 4.76 -18.30
N GLY A 296 -12.29 3.80 -19.06
CA GLY A 296 -13.44 4.01 -19.95
C GLY A 296 -13.07 4.35 -21.41
N GLY A 297 -11.78 4.57 -21.73
CA GLY A 297 -11.26 4.58 -23.11
C GLY A 297 -11.54 5.85 -23.92
N ASN A 298 -12.46 6.72 -23.49
CA ASN A 298 -12.89 7.88 -24.28
C ASN A 298 -12.03 9.13 -24.09
N ARG A 299 -11.18 9.18 -23.06
CA ARG A 299 -10.34 10.34 -22.72
C ARG A 299 -8.87 9.95 -22.59
N LEU A 300 -7.98 10.92 -22.81
CA LEU A 300 -6.54 10.79 -22.71
C LEU A 300 -5.98 11.68 -21.59
N ARG A 301 -4.86 11.24 -21.01
CA ARG A 301 -3.95 12.05 -20.19
C ARG A 301 -2.70 12.30 -21.01
N GLU A 302 -2.40 13.56 -21.26
CA GLU A 302 -1.08 13.94 -21.73
C GLU A 302 -0.10 13.89 -20.56
N VAL A 303 1.08 13.33 -20.81
CA VAL A 303 2.23 13.37 -19.90
C VAL A 303 3.39 14.00 -20.65
N TRP A 304 4.04 14.98 -20.02
CA TRP A 304 5.25 15.59 -20.52
C TRP A 304 6.46 14.76 -20.05
N HIS A 305 7.30 14.29 -20.97
CA HIS A 305 8.43 13.42 -20.68
C HIS A 305 9.64 14.23 -20.15
N GLY A 306 9.48 14.75 -18.94
CA GLY A 306 10.43 15.64 -18.27
C GLY A 306 11.67 14.97 -17.68
N ARG A 307 12.04 13.76 -18.11
CA ARG A 307 13.11 12.97 -17.47
C ARG A 307 14.46 13.70 -17.48
N ARG A 308 14.89 14.19 -18.64
CA ARG A 308 16.19 14.86 -18.80
C ARG A 308 16.26 16.16 -18.02
N VAL A 309 15.19 16.96 -18.08
CA VAL A 309 15.06 18.21 -17.32
C VAL A 309 15.06 17.94 -15.81
N SER A 310 14.34 16.91 -15.36
CA SER A 310 14.31 16.51 -13.95
C SER A 310 15.66 16.00 -13.44
N GLN A 311 16.44 15.34 -14.28
CA GLN A 311 17.79 14.88 -13.92
C GLN A 311 18.81 16.02 -13.85
N ALA A 312 18.62 17.07 -14.65
CA ALA A 312 19.44 18.27 -14.61
C ALA A 312 19.04 19.25 -13.50
N ALA A 313 17.82 19.10 -12.94
CA ALA A 313 17.35 19.91 -11.84
C ALA A 313 17.90 19.41 -10.48
N CYS A 314 18.09 20.32 -9.53
CA CYS A 314 18.26 19.96 -8.13
C CYS A 314 17.03 19.20 -7.62
N GLY A 315 17.22 18.29 -6.67
CA GLY A 315 16.13 17.47 -6.14
C GLY A 315 15.19 18.30 -5.27
N PRO A 316 13.85 18.17 -5.42
CA PRO A 316 12.92 18.84 -4.52
C PRO A 316 13.03 18.27 -3.09
N PRO A 317 12.63 19.06 -2.07
CA PRO A 317 12.41 18.52 -0.74
C PRO A 317 11.36 17.40 -0.76
N LYS A 318 11.31 16.62 0.33
CA LYS A 318 10.22 15.66 0.51
C LYS A 318 8.91 16.43 0.76
N PRO A 319 7.81 16.11 0.04
CA PRO A 319 6.51 16.73 0.30
C PRO A 319 6.09 16.50 1.75
N ARG A 320 5.72 17.56 2.46
CA ARG A 320 5.28 17.48 3.85
C ARG A 320 3.88 16.88 3.94
N HIS A 321 3.62 16.19 5.04
CA HIS A 321 2.31 15.65 5.40
C HIS A 321 1.65 14.75 4.34
N LEU A 322 2.44 14.15 3.46
CA LEU A 322 1.92 13.31 2.40
C LEU A 322 1.20 12.09 2.99
N ALA A 323 -0.07 11.91 2.62
CA ALA A 323 -0.89 10.82 3.10
C ALA A 323 -0.33 9.46 2.70
N SER A 324 -0.47 8.48 3.59
CA SER A 324 -0.10 7.09 3.32
C SER A 324 -1.03 6.12 4.05
N PRO A 325 -1.11 4.85 3.61
CA PRO A 325 -1.91 3.84 4.31
C PRO A 325 -1.50 3.65 5.77
N THR A 326 -0.22 3.88 6.11
CA THR A 326 0.25 3.86 7.50
C THR A 326 -0.38 4.97 8.32
N ALA A 327 -0.44 6.19 7.79
CA ALA A 327 -1.03 7.31 8.49
C ALA A 327 -2.54 7.10 8.69
N LEU A 328 -3.24 6.61 7.67
CA LEU A 328 -4.67 6.29 7.77
C LEU A 328 -4.95 5.19 8.79
N ALA A 329 -4.08 4.19 8.92
CA ALA A 329 -4.22 3.12 9.93
C ALA A 329 -4.15 3.62 11.38
N LEU A 330 -3.77 4.89 11.61
CA LEU A 330 -3.76 5.50 12.94
C LEU A 330 -5.13 6.03 13.38
N LEU A 331 -6.08 6.21 12.45
CA LEU A 331 -7.47 6.59 12.75
C LEU A 331 -8.06 5.70 13.86
N GLU A 332 -8.89 6.29 14.72
CA GLU A 332 -9.57 5.58 15.81
C GLU A 332 -11.08 5.87 15.80
N CYS A 333 -11.87 4.83 15.97
CA CYS A 333 -13.33 4.92 16.06
C CYS A 333 -13.91 3.86 16.99
N SER A 334 -15.23 3.87 17.15
CA SER A 334 -15.98 2.77 17.76
C SER A 334 -17.03 2.27 16.77
N LYS A 335 -17.71 1.17 17.10
CA LYS A 335 -18.84 0.70 16.29
C LYS A 335 -20.02 1.66 16.30
N ASP A 336 -20.19 2.38 17.41
CA ASP A 336 -21.28 3.35 17.60
C ASP A 336 -20.94 4.70 16.94
N CYS A 337 -19.66 5.02 16.84
CA CYS A 337 -19.13 6.23 16.21
C CYS A 337 -18.12 5.85 15.11
N PRO A 338 -18.57 5.26 13.99
CA PRO A 338 -17.69 4.88 12.88
C PRO A 338 -17.12 6.12 12.16
N ILE A 339 -15.99 5.96 11.48
CA ILE A 339 -15.42 7.02 10.65
C ILE A 339 -16.29 7.23 9.41
N ARG A 340 -16.70 8.48 9.21
CA ARG A 340 -17.28 8.97 7.95
C ARG A 340 -16.23 9.73 7.18
N VAL A 341 -16.32 9.73 5.85
CA VAL A 341 -15.38 10.40 4.97
C VAL A 341 -16.07 11.27 3.93
N SER A 342 -15.55 12.49 3.76
CA SER A 342 -15.76 13.29 2.56
C SER A 342 -14.44 13.41 1.79
N LYS A 343 -14.50 13.45 0.46
CA LYS A 343 -13.31 13.58 -0.39
C LYS A 343 -13.53 14.66 -1.44
N ARG A 344 -12.47 15.43 -1.73
CA ARG A 344 -12.35 16.36 -2.85
C ARG A 344 -11.13 16.03 -3.70
N ASP A 345 -11.27 16.17 -5.01
CA ASP A 345 -10.25 15.92 -6.04
C ASP A 345 -10.13 17.18 -6.90
N ALA A 346 -8.93 17.76 -7.00
CA ALA A 346 -8.67 18.89 -7.89
C ALA A 346 -8.49 18.41 -9.33
N SER A 347 -9.30 18.94 -10.26
CA SER A 347 -9.33 18.48 -11.65
C SER A 347 -8.10 18.95 -12.42
N CYS A 348 -7.29 18.05 -12.98
CA CYS A 348 -6.08 18.43 -13.71
C CYS A 348 -5.17 19.34 -12.86
N TRP A 349 -4.97 19.00 -11.59
CA TRP A 349 -4.37 19.89 -10.58
C TRP A 349 -3.06 20.57 -11.03
N PHE A 350 -2.14 19.83 -11.63
CA PHE A 350 -0.88 20.39 -12.14
C PHE A 350 -1.08 21.50 -13.19
N ASP A 351 -2.10 21.40 -14.04
CA ASP A 351 -2.43 22.40 -15.05
C ASP A 351 -3.06 23.67 -14.44
N GLN A 352 -3.45 23.65 -13.16
CA GLN A 352 -3.94 24.82 -12.44
C GLN A 352 -2.81 25.63 -11.79
N LEU A 353 -1.65 25.01 -11.56
CA LEU A 353 -0.54 25.59 -10.81
C LEU A 353 0.39 26.36 -11.75
N LYS A 354 0.50 27.67 -11.55
CA LYS A 354 1.33 28.57 -12.35
C LYS A 354 2.82 28.31 -12.13
N LEU A 355 3.56 28.25 -13.24
CA LEU A 355 5.01 28.10 -13.27
C LEU A 355 5.69 29.49 -13.27
N PRO A 356 6.73 29.70 -12.44
CA PRO A 356 7.54 30.92 -12.49
C PRO A 356 8.11 31.17 -13.89
N VAL A 357 8.01 32.42 -14.37
CA VAL A 357 8.41 32.82 -15.74
C VAL A 357 9.85 32.41 -16.06
N VAL A 358 10.74 32.52 -15.08
CA VAL A 358 12.17 32.20 -15.20
C VAL A 358 12.45 30.73 -15.54
N LEU A 359 11.52 29.81 -15.24
CA LEU A 359 11.68 28.37 -15.48
C LEU A 359 11.08 27.92 -16.83
N ARG A 360 10.24 28.74 -17.48
CA ARG A 360 9.46 28.34 -18.67
C ARG A 360 10.33 27.87 -19.83
N GLU A 361 11.48 28.51 -20.05
CA GLU A 361 12.42 28.13 -21.12
C GLU A 361 13.01 26.72 -20.93
N TYR A 362 12.94 26.13 -19.73
CA TYR A 362 13.38 24.76 -19.43
C TYR A 362 12.24 23.73 -19.50
N MET A 363 11.00 24.19 -19.68
CA MET A 363 9.79 23.37 -19.74
C MET A 363 9.16 23.47 -21.13
N ALA A 364 9.98 23.37 -22.17
CA ALA A 364 9.50 23.40 -23.55
C ALA A 364 8.93 22.05 -23.99
N LYS A 365 8.03 22.11 -24.98
CA LYS A 365 7.58 20.96 -25.78
C LYS A 365 8.27 21.00 -27.16
N PRO A 366 8.24 19.90 -27.94
CA PRO A 366 8.83 19.88 -29.28
C PRO A 366 8.32 21.05 -30.14
N PRO A 367 9.20 21.72 -30.91
CA PRO A 367 8.81 22.89 -31.66
C PRO A 367 7.84 22.58 -32.79
N LEU A 368 7.05 23.58 -33.15
CA LEU A 368 6.16 23.60 -34.30
C LEU A 368 6.52 24.77 -35.21
N THR A 369 6.40 24.60 -36.52
CA THR A 369 6.54 25.73 -37.43
C THR A 369 5.29 26.63 -37.40
N THR A 370 5.45 27.88 -37.81
CA THR A 370 4.33 28.81 -37.96
C THR A 370 3.25 28.28 -38.91
N GLU A 371 3.64 27.56 -39.97
CA GLU A 371 2.69 26.92 -40.90
C GLU A 371 1.97 25.72 -40.27
N GLU A 372 2.62 24.98 -39.37
CA GLU A 372 1.97 23.89 -38.61
C GLU A 372 0.88 24.42 -37.69
N LEU A 373 1.13 25.54 -37.02
CA LEU A 373 0.14 26.21 -36.17
C LEU A 373 -1.02 26.79 -36.99
N GLU A 374 -0.75 27.40 -38.15
CA GLU A 374 -1.78 27.87 -39.07
C GLU A 374 -2.66 26.72 -39.58
N ARG A 375 -2.05 25.60 -40.01
CA ARG A 375 -2.79 24.39 -40.42
C ARG A 375 -3.62 23.80 -39.28
N ALA A 376 -3.17 23.93 -38.03
CA ALA A 376 -3.93 23.53 -36.85
C ALA A 376 -5.02 24.54 -36.43
N GLY A 377 -5.19 25.64 -37.19
CA GLY A 377 -6.26 26.62 -37.01
C GLY A 377 -5.90 27.79 -36.10
N MET A 378 -4.61 28.13 -35.97
CA MET A 378 -4.13 29.31 -35.23
C MET A 378 -3.45 30.32 -36.17
N PRO A 379 -4.14 31.40 -36.57
CA PRO A 379 -3.60 32.40 -37.48
C PRO A 379 -2.43 33.18 -36.85
N CYS A 380 -1.58 33.76 -37.70
CA CYS A 380 -0.38 34.52 -37.29
C CYS A 380 -0.64 35.56 -36.18
N GLU A 381 -1.73 36.34 -36.26
CA GLU A 381 -2.08 37.33 -35.22
C GLU A 381 -2.31 36.69 -33.85
N GLU A 382 -2.95 35.51 -33.80
CA GLU A 382 -3.15 34.75 -32.57
C GLU A 382 -1.81 34.17 -32.06
N GLN A 383 -0.94 33.71 -32.96
CA GLN A 383 0.42 33.28 -32.57
C GLN A 383 1.22 34.41 -31.94
N GLN A 384 1.13 35.63 -32.51
CA GLN A 384 1.78 36.84 -31.99
C GLN A 384 1.29 37.16 -30.57
N PHE A 385 -0.01 37.04 -30.32
CA PHE A 385 -0.61 37.26 -29.01
C PHE A 385 -0.07 36.29 -27.94
N HIS A 386 0.23 35.05 -28.31
CA HIS A 386 0.74 34.02 -27.40
C HIS A 386 2.26 34.02 -27.19
N MET A 387 3.00 34.94 -27.80
CA MET A 387 4.45 35.05 -27.58
C MET A 387 4.78 35.40 -26.12
N GLU A 388 5.83 34.80 -25.57
CA GLU A 388 6.35 35.18 -24.24
C GLU A 388 6.72 36.68 -24.22
N ALA A 389 6.56 37.30 -23.05
CA ALA A 389 6.90 38.71 -22.86
C ALA A 389 8.36 39.00 -23.30
N GLY A 390 8.53 40.00 -24.16
CA GLY A 390 9.84 40.39 -24.70
C GLY A 390 10.36 39.50 -25.83
N GLN A 391 9.55 38.58 -26.36
CA GLN A 391 9.82 37.88 -27.62
C GLN A 391 9.09 38.56 -28.78
N ALA A 392 9.76 38.68 -29.92
CA ALA A 392 9.13 39.09 -31.17
C ALA A 392 8.75 37.85 -31.97
N TRP A 393 7.55 37.85 -32.55
CA TRP A 393 7.14 36.80 -33.48
C TRP A 393 8.01 36.83 -34.73
N ARG A 394 8.39 35.64 -35.21
CA ARG A 394 9.14 35.44 -36.46
C ARG A 394 8.63 34.17 -37.12
N ALA A 395 8.46 34.20 -38.44
CA ALA A 395 8.17 33.01 -39.23
C ALA A 395 9.25 31.94 -39.03
N GLY A 396 8.84 30.67 -38.93
CA GLY A 396 9.73 29.55 -38.69
C GLY A 396 9.35 28.75 -37.45
N SER A 397 10.35 28.23 -36.74
CA SER A 397 10.16 27.29 -35.62
C SER A 397 9.90 28.03 -34.31
N LEU A 398 8.79 27.70 -33.64
CA LEU A 398 8.41 28.23 -32.33
C LEU A 398 8.31 27.09 -31.31
N PHE A 399 8.83 27.33 -30.10
CA PHE A 399 8.77 26.41 -28.97
C PHE A 399 7.55 26.72 -28.10
N PRO A 400 6.64 25.76 -27.89
CA PRO A 400 5.62 25.87 -26.87
C PRO A 400 6.25 25.70 -25.48
N LEU A 401 6.11 26.69 -24.60
CA LEU A 401 6.64 26.68 -23.24
C LEU A 401 5.50 26.50 -22.23
N HIS A 402 5.68 25.63 -21.24
CA HIS A 402 4.69 25.48 -20.16
C HIS A 402 4.59 26.75 -19.31
N HIS A 403 3.36 27.25 -19.10
CA HIS A 403 3.04 28.31 -18.13
C HIS A 403 2.64 27.75 -16.76
N VAL A 404 2.51 26.43 -16.67
CA VAL A 404 2.05 25.67 -15.51
C VAL A 404 3.06 24.59 -15.14
N TRP A 405 3.01 24.08 -13.92
CA TRP A 405 3.89 22.98 -13.50
C TRP A 405 3.54 21.70 -14.27
N PRO A 406 4.39 21.21 -15.19
CA PRO A 406 3.99 20.11 -16.05
C PRO A 406 4.01 18.77 -15.29
N MET A 407 3.04 17.90 -15.61
CA MET A 407 3.08 16.50 -15.16
C MET A 407 4.29 15.80 -15.79
N GLY A 408 5.25 15.37 -14.97
CA GLY A 408 6.49 14.72 -15.40
C GLY A 408 7.77 15.47 -15.02
N PHE A 409 7.66 16.66 -14.43
CA PHE A 409 8.79 17.31 -13.75
C PHE A 409 8.86 16.89 -12.27
N ALA A 410 10.06 16.63 -11.77
CA ALA A 410 10.27 16.11 -10.41
C ALA A 410 9.69 17.00 -9.29
N TRP A 411 9.65 18.31 -9.48
CA TRP A 411 9.15 19.27 -8.49
C TRP A 411 7.62 19.40 -8.47
N SER A 412 6.91 19.01 -9.54
CA SER A 412 5.47 19.30 -9.67
C SER A 412 4.64 18.72 -8.52
N SER A 413 4.94 17.50 -8.06
CA SER A 413 4.22 16.89 -6.92
C SER A 413 4.49 17.58 -5.58
N TYR A 414 5.69 18.15 -5.39
CA TYR A 414 6.03 18.91 -4.18
C TYR A 414 5.21 20.22 -4.15
N ILE A 415 5.24 20.96 -5.25
CA ILE A 415 4.50 22.23 -5.38
C ILE A 415 2.99 22.01 -5.23
N ALA A 416 2.46 20.97 -5.87
CA ALA A 416 1.06 20.59 -5.76
C ALA A 416 0.63 20.22 -4.34
N GLN A 417 1.51 19.57 -3.58
CA GLN A 417 1.24 19.23 -2.19
C GLN A 417 1.23 20.48 -1.31
N GLU A 418 2.24 21.34 -1.40
CA GLU A 418 2.34 22.56 -0.56
C GLU A 418 1.18 23.51 -0.81
N GLU A 419 0.78 23.71 -2.08
CA GLU A 419 -0.37 24.57 -2.40
C GLU A 419 -1.68 23.98 -1.84
N MET A 420 -1.90 22.67 -1.95
CA MET A 420 -3.11 22.05 -1.40
C MET A 420 -3.15 22.10 0.14
N LEU A 421 -1.99 21.99 0.81
CA LEU A 421 -1.90 22.17 2.26
C LEU A 421 -2.29 23.59 2.67
N MET A 422 -1.86 24.61 1.91
CA MET A 422 -2.27 26.00 2.13
C MET A 422 -3.78 26.19 1.96
N VAL A 423 -4.37 25.62 0.89
CA VAL A 423 -5.83 25.63 0.68
C VAL A 423 -6.57 24.99 1.86
N CYS A 424 -6.04 23.87 2.39
CA CYS A 424 -6.61 23.21 3.56
C CYS A 424 -6.55 24.09 4.81
N ASP A 425 -5.41 24.74 5.06
CA ASP A 425 -5.24 25.63 6.22
C ASP A 425 -6.22 26.81 6.19
N LYS A 426 -6.34 27.49 5.02
CA LYS A 426 -7.32 28.58 4.83
C LYS A 426 -8.77 28.12 4.93
N ALA A 427 -9.06 26.86 4.59
CA ALA A 427 -10.36 26.23 4.78
C ALA A 427 -10.67 25.86 6.25
N GLY A 428 -9.77 26.15 7.20
CA GLY A 428 -9.92 25.83 8.61
C GLY A 428 -9.58 24.37 8.95
N ILE A 429 -8.75 23.71 8.14
CA ILE A 429 -8.22 22.37 8.41
C ILE A 429 -6.78 22.54 8.91
N PRO A 430 -6.57 22.62 10.24
CA PRO A 430 -5.25 22.92 10.78
C PRO A 430 -4.29 21.75 10.60
N GLU A 431 -2.99 22.03 10.55
CA GLU A 431 -1.92 21.03 10.43
C GLU A 431 -2.02 19.93 11.51
N ALA A 432 -2.45 20.29 12.73
CA ALA A 432 -2.66 19.36 13.84
C ALA A 432 -3.77 18.32 13.62
N SER A 433 -4.61 18.51 12.60
CA SER A 433 -5.64 17.56 12.18
C SER A 433 -5.19 16.64 11.04
N LEU A 434 -4.00 16.88 10.47
CA LEU A 434 -3.48 16.10 9.35
C LEU A 434 -2.96 14.73 9.79
N LEU A 435 -3.27 13.72 8.97
CA LEU A 435 -2.81 12.35 9.10
C LEU A 435 -1.60 12.13 8.20
N SER A 436 -0.42 12.15 8.80
CA SER A 436 0.83 11.84 8.10
C SER A 436 1.83 11.08 8.98
N CYS A 437 2.91 10.60 8.36
CA CYS A 437 3.97 9.89 9.07
C CYS A 437 5.02 10.82 9.68
N ASP A 438 5.11 12.07 9.22
CA ASP A 438 6.10 13.07 9.63
C ASP A 438 5.63 14.02 10.75
N SER A 439 4.33 14.10 11.05
CA SER A 439 3.78 14.87 12.17
C SER A 439 3.10 13.99 13.23
N GLU A 440 2.81 14.53 14.41
CA GLU A 440 2.05 13.84 15.45
C GLU A 440 0.67 13.39 14.94
N THR A 441 0.19 12.24 15.39
CA THR A 441 -1.21 11.86 15.12
C THR A 441 -2.17 12.84 15.80
N PRO A 442 -3.31 13.21 15.16
CA PRO A 442 -4.30 14.10 15.77
C PRO A 442 -4.75 13.63 17.16
N SER A 443 -4.97 14.58 18.07
CA SER A 443 -5.47 14.30 19.43
C SER A 443 -6.96 13.92 19.45
N SER A 444 -7.69 14.26 18.38
CA SER A 444 -9.10 14.01 18.18
C SER A 444 -9.35 13.62 16.72
N PHE A 445 -10.35 12.76 16.50
CA PHE A 445 -10.83 12.38 15.17
C PHE A 445 -12.24 12.93 14.89
N ARG A 446 -12.67 13.97 15.61
CA ARG A 446 -13.89 14.72 15.27
C ARG A 446 -13.73 15.48 13.96
N LEU A 447 -12.51 15.86 13.63
CA LEU A 447 -12.06 16.25 12.30
C LEU A 447 -10.60 15.82 12.16
N ALA A 448 -10.32 14.96 11.20
CA ALA A 448 -8.97 14.66 10.75
C ALA A 448 -8.94 14.73 9.23
N ALA A 449 -7.80 15.04 8.64
CA ALA A 449 -7.66 15.14 7.20
C ALA A 449 -6.41 14.41 6.71
N ALA A 450 -6.41 13.97 5.46
CA ALA A 450 -5.24 13.45 4.78
C ALA A 450 -5.16 14.12 3.41
N VAL A 451 -3.96 14.50 2.99
CA VAL A 451 -3.72 15.20 1.72
C VAL A 451 -2.71 14.42 0.88
N ALA A 452 -3.07 14.14 -0.36
CA ALA A 452 -2.20 13.53 -1.36
C ALA A 452 -2.35 14.32 -2.66
N THR A 453 -1.50 15.33 -2.83
CA THR A 453 -1.47 16.22 -4.00
C THR A 453 -2.84 16.86 -4.28
N ASP A 454 -3.60 16.30 -5.21
CA ASP A 454 -4.91 16.72 -5.68
C ASP A 454 -6.07 16.16 -4.84
N ASP A 455 -5.82 15.13 -4.03
CA ASP A 455 -6.81 14.47 -3.19
C ASP A 455 -6.78 14.97 -1.75
N VAL A 456 -7.90 15.52 -1.27
CA VAL A 456 -8.13 15.84 0.14
C VAL A 456 -9.21 14.91 0.69
N MET A 457 -8.89 14.17 1.74
CA MET A 457 -9.80 13.25 2.43
C MET A 457 -10.05 13.74 3.84
N LEU A 458 -11.31 14.01 4.18
CA LEU A 458 -11.77 14.53 5.46
C LEU A 458 -12.48 13.41 6.21
N PHE A 459 -12.04 13.11 7.42
CA PHE A 459 -12.53 12.02 8.26
C PHE A 459 -13.15 12.57 9.54
N SER A 460 -14.24 11.96 10.00
CA SER A 460 -14.84 12.28 11.29
C SER A 460 -15.49 11.07 11.95
N ASN A 461 -15.31 10.92 13.26
CA ASN A 461 -16.10 10.03 14.11
C ASN A 461 -17.21 10.78 14.90
N ALA A 462 -17.48 12.05 14.58
CA ALA A 462 -18.46 12.86 15.31
C ALA A 462 -19.92 12.60 14.90
N GLY A 463 -20.14 11.67 13.96
CA GLY A 463 -21.46 11.31 13.43
C GLY A 463 -21.76 11.92 12.06
N PRO A 464 -22.96 11.63 11.50
CA PRO A 464 -23.36 12.10 10.18
C PRO A 464 -23.31 13.62 10.03
N GLY A 465 -22.88 14.08 8.86
CA GLY A 465 -22.81 15.50 8.49
C GLY A 465 -21.53 16.22 8.98
N ALA A 466 -20.77 15.66 9.92
CA ALA A 466 -19.59 16.32 10.46
C ALA A 466 -18.51 16.60 9.41
N THR A 467 -18.27 15.66 8.47
CA THR A 467 -17.32 15.90 7.38
C THR A 467 -17.87 16.82 6.29
N LEU A 468 -19.19 17.01 6.19
CA LEU A 468 -19.78 17.92 5.21
C LEU A 468 -19.47 19.37 5.52
N VAL A 469 -19.46 19.76 6.80
CA VAL A 469 -19.11 21.13 7.22
C VAL A 469 -17.71 21.50 6.76
N ALA A 470 -16.72 20.64 7.06
CA ALA A 470 -15.34 20.84 6.62
C ALA A 470 -15.22 20.77 5.09
N ALA A 471 -15.98 19.89 4.43
CA ALA A 471 -15.96 19.79 2.98
C ALA A 471 -16.55 21.04 2.29
N SER A 472 -17.60 21.64 2.84
CA SER A 472 -18.18 22.89 2.33
C SER A 472 -17.24 24.09 2.54
N ALA A 473 -16.53 24.14 3.67
CA ALA A 473 -15.49 25.14 3.90
C ALA A 473 -14.36 25.00 2.88
N LEU A 474 -13.89 23.77 2.65
CA LEU A 474 -12.89 23.46 1.63
C LEU A 474 -13.38 23.79 0.21
N ASP A 475 -14.65 23.49 -0.10
CA ASP A 475 -15.23 23.80 -1.41
C ASP A 475 -15.28 25.30 -1.67
N SER A 476 -15.58 26.09 -0.63
CA SER A 476 -15.59 27.55 -0.68
C SER A 476 -14.19 28.12 -0.88
N GLU A 477 -13.20 27.56 -0.19
CA GLU A 477 -11.81 28.00 -0.31
C GLU A 477 -11.15 27.56 -1.62
N MET A 478 -11.46 26.35 -2.11
CA MET A 478 -11.06 25.94 -3.45
C MET A 478 -11.62 26.91 -4.50
N ALA A 479 -12.88 27.33 -4.38
CA ALA A 479 -13.47 28.32 -5.29
C ALA A 479 -12.82 29.71 -5.16
N SER A 480 -12.52 30.17 -3.93
CA SER A 480 -11.90 31.48 -3.68
C SER A 480 -10.48 31.57 -4.27
N GLN A 481 -9.74 30.46 -4.26
CA GLN A 481 -8.39 30.34 -4.83
C GLN A 481 -8.39 29.96 -6.33
N GLY A 482 -9.56 29.92 -6.98
CA GLY A 482 -9.67 29.57 -8.40
C GLY A 482 -9.44 28.08 -8.71
N VAL A 483 -9.44 27.21 -7.71
CA VAL A 483 -9.25 25.76 -7.87
C VAL A 483 -10.51 25.11 -8.46
N VAL A 484 -10.34 24.49 -9.61
CA VAL A 484 -11.38 23.70 -10.29
C VAL A 484 -11.45 22.29 -9.71
N ARG A 485 -12.57 21.97 -9.06
CA ARG A 485 -12.84 20.64 -8.46
C ARG A 485 -13.41 19.65 -9.47
N ASN A 486 -13.12 18.37 -9.26
CA ASN A 486 -13.72 17.26 -9.99
C ASN A 486 -14.97 16.74 -9.26
N VAL A 487 -16.07 17.48 -9.38
CA VAL A 487 -17.34 17.23 -8.65
C VAL A 487 -17.86 15.79 -8.84
N LYS A 488 -17.59 15.15 -9.99
CA LYS A 488 -18.00 13.76 -10.26
C LYS A 488 -17.32 12.72 -9.36
N LYS A 489 -16.18 13.06 -8.76
CA LYS A 489 -15.43 12.21 -7.85
C LYS A 489 -15.65 12.58 -6.38
N ASP A 490 -16.45 13.60 -6.08
CA ASP A 490 -16.71 14.01 -4.71
C ASP A 490 -17.36 12.86 -3.94
N VAL A 491 -16.85 12.61 -2.74
CA VAL A 491 -17.48 11.72 -1.77
C VAL A 491 -17.99 12.60 -0.64
N ASN A 492 -19.23 12.37 -0.20
CA ASN A 492 -19.89 13.20 0.80
C ASN A 492 -20.36 12.33 1.96
N ASP A 493 -19.65 12.42 3.09
CA ASP A 493 -20.01 11.84 4.38
C ASP A 493 -20.42 10.37 4.31
N GLN A 494 -19.59 9.55 3.67
CA GLN A 494 -19.83 8.12 3.46
C GLN A 494 -19.08 7.26 4.48
N LEU A 495 -19.59 6.05 4.74
CA LEU A 495 -18.88 5.03 5.53
C LEU A 495 -17.94 4.16 4.69
N ASN A 496 -18.10 4.21 3.37
CA ASN A 496 -17.33 3.42 2.41
C ASN A 496 -16.74 4.34 1.34
N ALA A 497 -15.42 4.33 1.19
CA ALA A 497 -14.74 5.08 0.13
C ALA A 497 -13.30 4.58 -0.05
N THR A 498 -12.75 4.76 -1.26
CA THR A 498 -11.32 4.51 -1.50
C THR A 498 -10.52 5.78 -1.21
N CYS A 499 -9.58 5.71 -0.26
CA CYS A 499 -8.71 6.78 0.21
C CYS A 499 -7.25 6.39 -0.09
N VAL A 500 -6.53 7.18 -0.90
CA VAL A 500 -5.16 6.86 -1.38
C VAL A 500 -4.96 5.40 -1.83
N GLY A 501 -5.97 4.84 -2.49
CA GLY A 501 -5.93 3.47 -3.00
C GLY A 501 -6.21 2.35 -1.98
N VAL A 502 -6.62 2.67 -0.74
CA VAL A 502 -7.14 1.70 0.23
C VAL A 502 -8.61 1.97 0.53
N ASP A 503 -9.40 0.93 0.80
CA ASP A 503 -10.84 1.09 1.08
C ASP A 503 -11.07 1.31 2.57
N LEU A 504 -11.75 2.41 2.92
CA LEU A 504 -12.51 2.52 4.16
C LEU A 504 -13.77 1.67 4.01
N VAL A 505 -13.99 0.74 4.94
CA VAL A 505 -15.11 -0.20 4.92
C VAL A 505 -15.90 -0.08 6.22
N ASP A 506 -17.19 0.21 6.09
CA ASP A 506 -18.15 0.42 7.19
C ASP A 506 -17.69 1.45 8.23
N GLY A 507 -16.79 2.37 7.85
CA GLY A 507 -16.15 3.33 8.74
C GLY A 507 -15.29 2.72 9.85
N CYS A 508 -15.10 1.40 9.87
CA CYS A 508 -14.45 0.67 10.96
C CYS A 508 -13.17 -0.05 10.52
N PHE A 509 -12.96 -0.23 9.22
CA PHE A 509 -11.82 -0.97 8.69
C PHE A 509 -11.16 -0.24 7.54
N LEU A 510 -9.84 -0.36 7.44
CA LEU A 510 -9.10 -0.10 6.20
C LEU A 510 -8.71 -1.44 5.57
N ASP A 511 -8.84 -1.57 4.26
CA ASP A 511 -8.58 -2.83 3.58
C ASP A 511 -8.04 -2.62 2.15
N ILE A 512 -7.41 -3.65 1.58
CA ILE A 512 -7.05 -3.67 0.16
C ILE A 512 -8.34 -3.73 -0.67
N PRO A 513 -8.51 -2.96 -1.76
CA PRO A 513 -9.65 -3.14 -2.66
C PRO A 513 -9.70 -4.56 -3.24
N ALA A 514 -10.88 -5.18 -3.25
CA ALA A 514 -11.01 -6.59 -3.65
C ALA A 514 -10.58 -6.82 -5.12
N THR A 515 -10.82 -5.84 -5.99
CA THR A 515 -10.34 -5.83 -7.39
C THR A 515 -8.81 -5.85 -7.46
N ARG A 516 -8.15 -5.06 -6.60
CA ARG A 516 -6.69 -4.94 -6.54
C ARG A 516 -6.07 -6.23 -5.99
N LEU A 517 -6.69 -6.83 -4.98
CA LEU A 517 -6.28 -8.13 -4.47
C LEU A 517 -6.37 -9.21 -5.57
N LEU A 518 -7.46 -9.23 -6.36
CA LEU A 518 -7.61 -10.17 -7.46
C LEU A 518 -6.55 -9.96 -8.54
N ALA A 519 -6.32 -8.72 -8.97
CA ALA A 519 -5.27 -8.38 -9.94
C ALA A 519 -3.88 -8.83 -9.47
N LEU A 520 -3.59 -8.62 -8.19
CA LEU A 520 -2.32 -8.99 -7.58
C LEU A 520 -2.13 -10.51 -7.49
N LEU A 521 -3.18 -11.27 -7.13
CA LEU A 521 -3.16 -12.73 -7.13
C LEU A 521 -2.87 -13.28 -8.53
N VAL A 522 -3.56 -12.75 -9.54
CA VAL A 522 -3.38 -13.18 -10.94
C VAL A 522 -1.99 -12.82 -11.45
N SER A 523 -1.49 -11.63 -11.14
CA SER A 523 -0.13 -11.20 -11.50
C SER A 523 0.92 -12.09 -10.88
N TYR A 524 0.76 -12.46 -9.61
CA TYR A 524 1.64 -13.42 -8.95
C TYR A 524 1.58 -14.80 -9.61
N PHE A 525 0.39 -15.31 -9.95
CA PHE A 525 0.27 -16.62 -10.59
C PHE A 525 0.94 -16.67 -11.97
N PHE A 526 0.86 -15.58 -12.75
CA PHE A 526 1.60 -15.45 -14.00
C PHE A 526 3.10 -15.58 -13.78
N VAL A 527 3.66 -14.77 -12.87
CA VAL A 527 5.09 -14.77 -12.57
C VAL A 527 5.54 -16.14 -12.01
N HIS A 528 4.71 -16.77 -11.18
CA HIS A 528 5.00 -18.09 -10.63
C HIS A 528 4.96 -19.21 -11.68
N SER A 529 4.02 -19.16 -12.64
CA SER A 529 3.90 -20.18 -13.67
C SER A 529 5.00 -20.07 -14.72
N THR A 530 5.35 -18.85 -15.15
CA THR A 530 6.42 -18.62 -16.13
C THR A 530 7.81 -18.79 -15.51
N LYS A 531 7.96 -18.49 -14.21
CA LYS A 531 9.25 -18.42 -13.50
C LYS A 531 10.26 -17.47 -14.16
N ARG A 532 9.77 -16.57 -15.02
CA ARG A 532 10.56 -15.63 -15.81
C ARG A 532 9.93 -14.26 -15.75
N ALA A 533 10.73 -13.27 -15.39
CA ALA A 533 10.36 -11.86 -15.38
C ALA A 533 11.64 -11.01 -15.34
N SER A 534 11.56 -9.76 -15.76
CA SER A 534 12.64 -8.80 -15.53
C SER A 534 12.59 -8.25 -14.09
N PRO A 535 13.71 -7.72 -13.56
CA PRO A 535 13.70 -7.01 -12.29
C PRO A 535 12.64 -5.91 -12.19
N LYS A 536 12.43 -5.13 -13.26
CA LYS A 536 11.39 -4.10 -13.38
C LYS A 536 9.98 -4.67 -13.29
N GLN A 537 9.70 -5.82 -13.91
CA GLN A 537 8.39 -6.48 -13.80
C GLN A 537 8.11 -6.96 -12.37
N VAL A 538 9.11 -7.54 -11.70
CA VAL A 538 8.99 -7.92 -10.29
C VAL A 538 8.86 -6.68 -9.39
N HIS A 539 9.56 -5.59 -9.72
CA HIS A 539 9.47 -4.32 -9.01
C HIS A 539 8.06 -3.72 -9.08
N GLN A 540 7.38 -3.79 -10.23
CA GLN A 540 5.98 -3.35 -10.36
C GLN A 540 5.04 -4.11 -9.42
N LEU A 541 5.21 -5.43 -9.30
CA LEU A 541 4.45 -6.25 -8.36
C LEU A 541 4.80 -5.91 -6.90
N LEU A 542 6.09 -5.77 -6.61
CA LEU A 542 6.60 -5.39 -5.29
C LEU A 542 6.05 -4.03 -4.84
N GLY A 543 6.04 -3.01 -5.71
CA GLY A 543 5.52 -1.68 -5.36
C GLY A 543 4.06 -1.73 -4.92
N THR A 544 3.23 -2.54 -5.60
CA THR A 544 1.83 -2.76 -5.20
C THR A 544 1.74 -3.49 -3.87
N LEU A 545 2.52 -4.56 -3.67
CA LEU A 545 2.54 -5.31 -2.42
C LEU A 545 2.97 -4.42 -1.23
N GLN A 546 4.04 -3.65 -1.40
CA GLN A 546 4.57 -2.75 -0.39
C GLN A 546 3.56 -1.68 0.01
N TRP A 547 2.80 -1.14 -0.94
CA TRP A 547 1.77 -0.15 -0.66
C TRP A 547 0.74 -0.67 0.33
N TYR A 548 0.25 -1.90 0.15
CA TYR A 548 -0.71 -2.50 1.10
C TYR A 548 -0.04 -3.01 2.37
N ASP A 549 1.22 -3.42 2.31
CA ASP A 549 2.00 -3.72 3.51
C ASP A 549 2.13 -2.50 4.44
N LEU A 550 1.94 -1.27 3.96
CA LEU A 550 1.90 -0.09 4.83
C LEU A 550 0.71 -0.07 5.81
N LEU A 551 -0.35 -0.85 5.57
CA LEU A 551 -1.44 -1.09 6.55
C LEU A 551 -0.99 -1.96 7.72
N ASN A 552 0.10 -2.74 7.52
CA ASN A 552 0.73 -3.56 8.55
C ASN A 552 2.23 -3.71 8.27
N ARG A 553 2.96 -2.62 8.53
CA ARG A 553 4.38 -2.44 8.13
C ARG A 553 5.32 -3.61 8.44
N PRO A 554 5.20 -4.32 9.58
CA PRO A 554 6.04 -5.49 9.85
C PRO A 554 6.07 -6.54 8.72
N LYS A 555 5.05 -6.62 7.85
CA LYS A 555 5.05 -7.49 6.67
C LYS A 555 6.21 -7.21 5.70
N LEU A 556 6.71 -5.96 5.64
CA LEU A 556 7.85 -5.59 4.80
C LEU A 556 9.13 -6.39 5.11
N SER A 557 9.22 -7.00 6.30
CA SER A 557 10.32 -7.89 6.69
C SER A 557 10.38 -9.20 5.91
N VAL A 558 9.30 -9.57 5.21
CA VAL A 558 9.26 -10.74 4.31
C VAL A 558 10.33 -10.62 3.24
N TYR A 559 10.46 -9.43 2.64
CA TYR A 559 11.31 -9.22 1.47
C TYR A 559 12.78 -9.04 1.84
N ASP A 560 13.63 -9.82 1.20
CA ASP A 560 15.08 -9.75 1.29
C ASP A 560 15.68 -10.14 -0.06
N ALA A 561 15.38 -11.34 -0.57
CA ALA A 561 15.74 -11.76 -1.91
C ALA A 561 15.07 -10.89 -3.00
N VAL A 562 13.80 -10.54 -2.82
CA VAL A 562 13.06 -9.68 -3.76
C VAL A 562 13.74 -8.31 -3.89
N TYR A 563 14.15 -7.68 -2.78
CA TYR A 563 14.84 -6.38 -2.83
C TYR A 563 16.15 -6.45 -3.59
N ARG A 564 16.96 -7.49 -3.35
CA ARG A 564 18.22 -7.69 -4.08
C ARG A 564 17.97 -7.88 -5.57
N PHE A 565 16.98 -8.69 -5.94
CA PHE A 565 16.63 -8.94 -7.33
C PHE A 565 16.17 -7.67 -8.05
N THR A 566 15.31 -6.86 -7.42
CA THR A 566 14.82 -5.61 -8.02
C THR A 566 15.83 -4.47 -8.04
N GLY A 567 16.99 -4.63 -7.41
CA GLY A 567 18.06 -3.64 -7.38
C GLY A 567 19.07 -3.78 -8.53
N ASP A 568 18.86 -4.74 -9.44
CA ASP A 568 19.71 -4.95 -10.62
C ASP A 568 19.68 -3.73 -11.56
N ARG A 569 20.83 -3.39 -12.15
CA ARG A 569 20.96 -2.28 -13.11
C ARG A 569 20.40 -2.64 -14.48
N GLU A 570 20.38 -3.91 -14.86
CA GLU A 570 19.77 -4.40 -16.11
C GLU A 570 18.29 -4.77 -15.87
N ASP A 571 17.50 -3.81 -15.41
CA ASP A 571 16.17 -4.06 -14.85
C ASP A 571 15.09 -4.46 -15.88
N THR A 572 15.34 -4.24 -17.17
CA THR A 572 14.40 -4.52 -18.26
C THR A 572 14.56 -5.91 -18.87
N VAL A 573 15.68 -6.61 -18.63
CA VAL A 573 15.98 -7.90 -19.26
C VAL A 573 15.22 -9.02 -18.55
N VAL A 574 14.44 -9.80 -19.31
CA VAL A 574 13.68 -10.94 -18.76
C VAL A 574 14.61 -12.10 -18.44
N THR A 575 14.71 -12.44 -17.16
CA THR A 575 15.56 -13.52 -16.65
C THR A 575 14.75 -14.57 -15.89
N THR A 576 15.41 -15.67 -15.53
CA THR A 576 14.83 -16.68 -14.63
C THR A 576 14.80 -16.12 -13.22
N ILE A 577 13.64 -16.21 -12.59
CA ILE A 577 13.43 -15.67 -11.24
C ILE A 577 14.02 -16.63 -10.21
N PRO A 578 14.87 -16.16 -9.29
CA PRO A 578 15.40 -17.02 -8.24
C PRO A 578 14.30 -17.63 -7.36
N PRO A 579 14.48 -18.88 -6.90
CA PRO A 579 13.56 -19.57 -5.99
C PRO A 579 13.11 -18.74 -4.77
N ASP A 580 14.05 -18.09 -4.08
CA ASP A 580 13.73 -17.30 -2.89
C ASP A 580 12.89 -16.05 -3.20
N VAL A 581 13.05 -15.45 -4.39
CA VAL A 581 12.21 -14.34 -4.85
C VAL A 581 10.76 -14.81 -5.01
N LEU A 582 10.55 -15.94 -5.68
CA LEU A 582 9.21 -16.55 -5.81
C LEU A 582 8.62 -16.95 -4.45
N GLY A 583 9.46 -17.47 -3.54
CA GLY A 583 9.07 -17.85 -2.18
C GLY A 583 8.62 -16.66 -1.33
N GLU A 584 9.37 -15.55 -1.35
CA GLU A 584 9.01 -14.32 -0.65
C GLU A 584 7.73 -13.68 -1.21
N LEU A 585 7.58 -13.63 -2.54
CA LEU A 585 6.35 -13.17 -3.18
C LEU A 585 5.15 -14.05 -2.76
N ALA A 586 5.33 -15.38 -2.75
CA ALA A 586 4.30 -16.32 -2.30
C ALA A 586 3.89 -16.06 -0.84
N CYS A 587 4.87 -15.95 0.06
CA CYS A 587 4.65 -15.67 1.48
C CYS A 587 3.88 -14.36 1.67
N SER A 588 4.31 -13.30 0.99
CA SER A 588 3.69 -11.98 1.07
C SER A 588 2.22 -12.00 0.64
N VAL A 589 1.93 -12.56 -0.55
CA VAL A 589 0.59 -12.65 -1.11
C VAL A 589 -0.32 -13.51 -0.23
N CYS A 590 0.18 -14.64 0.28
CA CYS A 590 -0.57 -15.47 1.22
C CYS A 590 -0.98 -14.68 2.47
N LEU A 591 -0.04 -13.94 3.06
CA LEU A 591 -0.29 -13.09 4.21
C LEU A 591 -1.11 -11.84 3.88
N GLY A 592 -1.62 -11.66 2.65
CA GLY A 592 -2.45 -10.53 2.24
C GLY A 592 -3.77 -10.41 3.01
N VAL A 593 -4.27 -11.51 3.61
CA VAL A 593 -5.45 -11.50 4.50
C VAL A 593 -5.28 -10.61 5.74
N PHE A 594 -4.05 -10.23 6.07
CA PHE A 594 -3.73 -9.35 7.19
C PHE A 594 -3.61 -7.87 6.80
N TRP A 595 -3.87 -7.50 5.55
CA TRP A 595 -3.95 -6.08 5.14
C TRP A 595 -5.17 -5.36 5.71
N ARG A 596 -6.22 -6.09 6.11
CA ARG A 596 -7.37 -5.50 6.80
C ARG A 596 -6.97 -4.99 8.19
N CYS A 597 -6.94 -3.67 8.35
CA CYS A 597 -6.75 -2.98 9.62
C CYS A 597 -8.10 -2.68 10.27
N ASP A 598 -8.22 -2.92 11.57
CA ASP A 598 -9.40 -2.62 12.39
C ASP A 598 -9.15 -1.31 13.15
N LEU A 599 -9.91 -0.27 12.82
CA LEU A 599 -9.79 1.07 13.42
C LEU A 599 -10.43 1.13 14.82
N THR A 600 -11.25 0.13 15.19
CA THR A 600 -11.96 0.04 16.48
C THR A 600 -11.11 -0.54 17.61
N ARG A 601 -9.85 -0.91 17.32
CA ARG A 601 -8.93 -1.50 18.32
C ARG A 601 -8.68 -0.51 19.45
N PRO A 602 -9.02 -0.88 20.71
CA PRO A 602 -8.70 -0.04 21.85
C PRO A 602 -7.23 -0.21 22.24
N PHE A 603 -6.74 0.74 23.03
CA PHE A 603 -5.41 0.66 23.62
C PHE A 603 -5.37 -0.35 24.76
N ILE A 604 -4.23 -1.03 24.93
CA ILE A 604 -3.97 -1.71 26.20
C ILE A 604 -3.70 -0.60 27.25
N PRO A 605 -4.36 -0.62 28.42
CA PRO A 605 -4.13 0.34 29.51
C PRO A 605 -2.80 0.06 30.24
N LEU A 606 -1.70 0.14 29.49
CA LEU A 606 -0.36 -0.24 29.90
C LEU A 606 0.70 0.37 28.98
N LEU A 607 1.80 0.85 29.56
CA LEU A 607 3.03 1.16 28.84
C LEU A 607 4.03 0.03 29.08
N GLY A 608 4.52 -0.58 28.00
CA GLY A 608 5.65 -1.50 28.06
C GLY A 608 6.97 -0.78 27.90
N ALA A 609 8.02 -1.29 28.50
CA ALA A 609 9.39 -0.89 28.21
C ALA A 609 10.24 -2.14 28.07
N THR A 610 11.27 -2.07 27.21
CA THR A 610 12.24 -3.15 27.07
C THR A 610 13.64 -2.61 26.97
N ASP A 611 14.60 -3.40 27.45
CA ASP A 611 16.01 -3.09 27.35
C ASP A 611 16.84 -4.39 27.26
N ALA A 612 18.07 -4.27 26.77
CA ALA A 612 19.07 -5.31 26.86
C ALA A 612 20.43 -4.77 27.29
N SER A 613 21.19 -5.61 27.98
CA SER A 613 22.57 -5.34 28.37
C SER A 613 23.46 -6.52 28.01
N THR A 614 24.70 -6.22 27.60
CA THR A 614 25.75 -7.24 27.41
C THR A 614 26.25 -7.82 28.73
N VAL A 615 25.97 -7.16 29.87
CA VAL A 615 26.41 -7.59 31.20
C VAL A 615 25.60 -8.79 31.71
N PHE A 616 24.28 -8.79 31.48
CA PHE A 616 23.40 -9.86 31.96
C PHE A 616 22.47 -10.38 30.86
N GLY A 617 21.56 -9.56 30.34
CA GLY A 617 20.71 -10.00 29.25
C GLY A 617 19.54 -9.07 28.96
N LEU A 618 18.33 -9.59 29.10
CA LEU A 618 17.11 -8.98 28.59
C LEU A 618 16.20 -8.58 29.76
N GLY A 619 15.73 -7.33 29.74
CA GLY A 619 14.79 -6.77 30.71
C GLY A 619 13.52 -6.27 30.05
N ALA A 620 12.40 -6.37 30.76
CA ALA A 620 11.19 -5.66 30.41
C ALA A 620 10.39 -5.28 31.66
N SER A 621 9.78 -4.11 31.60
CA SER A 621 8.99 -3.53 32.68
C SER A 621 7.68 -2.97 32.14
N VAL A 622 6.65 -2.90 32.98
CA VAL A 622 5.34 -2.36 32.60
C VAL A 622 4.80 -1.42 33.66
N ALA A 623 4.19 -0.32 33.22
CA ALA A 623 3.36 0.55 34.04
C ALA A 623 1.90 0.41 33.62
N HIS A 624 1.02 0.10 34.57
CA HIS A 624 -0.41 0.13 34.32
C HIS A 624 -0.89 1.58 34.32
N THR A 625 -1.60 1.98 33.27
CA THR A 625 -2.03 3.36 33.06
C THR A 625 -3.40 3.40 32.40
N SER A 626 -4.01 4.57 32.25
CA SER A 626 -5.28 4.69 31.52
C SER A 626 -5.07 4.58 30.01
N GLU A 627 -6.12 4.19 29.27
CA GLU A 627 -6.09 4.20 27.80
C GLU A 627 -5.79 5.60 27.25
N VAL A 628 -6.21 6.66 27.95
CA VAL A 628 -5.93 8.06 27.58
C VAL A 628 -4.42 8.36 27.59
N VAL A 629 -3.69 7.85 28.59
CA VAL A 629 -2.23 8.02 28.66
C VAL A 629 -1.54 7.23 27.55
N ALA A 630 -1.91 5.96 27.35
CA ALA A 630 -1.36 5.14 26.28
C ALA A 630 -1.61 5.77 24.89
N ARG A 631 -2.84 6.22 24.64
CA ARG A 631 -3.22 6.91 23.40
C ARG A 631 -2.42 8.19 23.18
N ARG A 632 -2.24 9.00 24.21
CA ARG A 632 -1.42 10.23 24.13
C ARG A 632 0.02 9.92 23.72
N VAL A 633 0.66 8.92 24.33
CA VAL A 633 2.04 8.53 23.97
C VAL A 633 2.11 7.97 22.56
N ALA A 634 1.10 7.20 22.13
CA ALA A 634 1.02 6.63 20.80
C ALA A 634 1.02 7.66 19.67
N ARG A 635 0.56 8.89 19.92
CA ARG A 635 0.55 10.00 18.94
C ARG A 635 1.97 10.44 18.55
N TRP A 636 2.90 10.33 19.48
CA TRP A 636 4.31 10.71 19.33
C TRP A 636 5.20 9.57 18.82
N ALA A 637 4.66 8.35 18.79
CA ALA A 637 5.40 7.16 18.41
C ALA A 637 5.85 7.21 16.96
N GLU A 638 7.07 6.72 16.72
CA GLU A 638 7.68 6.54 15.39
C GLU A 638 7.82 7.84 14.58
N LYS A 639 7.73 9.01 15.23
CA LYS A 639 7.97 10.31 14.63
C LYS A 639 9.45 10.64 14.66
N GLN A 640 9.92 11.32 13.61
CA GLN A 640 11.35 11.55 13.41
C GLN A 640 11.94 12.35 14.58
N GLY A 641 12.88 11.74 15.30
CA GLY A 641 13.58 12.36 16.43
C GLY A 641 12.78 12.48 17.73
N ALA A 642 11.48 12.15 17.74
CA ALA A 642 10.65 12.29 18.93
C ALA A 642 11.11 11.36 20.06
N TYR A 643 11.15 11.90 21.28
CA TYR A 643 11.50 11.12 22.47
C TYR A 643 10.69 11.52 23.70
N LEU A 644 10.59 10.58 24.63
CA LEU A 644 9.81 10.70 25.85
C LEU A 644 10.73 10.83 27.07
N VAL A 645 10.35 11.72 27.98
CA VAL A 645 10.98 11.96 29.28
C VAL A 645 9.95 11.69 30.37
N MET A 646 10.35 10.98 31.42
CA MET A 646 9.55 10.59 32.58
C MET A 646 9.36 11.76 33.54
N ASP A 647 8.56 11.55 34.59
CA ASP A 647 8.35 12.58 35.61
C ASP A 647 9.64 12.92 36.35
N GLY A 648 9.95 14.22 36.46
CA GLY A 648 11.21 14.72 37.03
C GLY A 648 12.47 14.47 36.19
N GLY A 649 12.35 13.93 34.98
CA GLY A 649 13.48 13.70 34.08
C GLY A 649 14.09 14.99 33.51
N SER A 650 15.42 15.08 33.51
CA SER A 650 16.15 16.21 32.91
C SER A 650 16.21 16.09 31.39
N ALA A 651 16.18 17.22 30.68
CA ALA A 651 16.35 17.21 29.23
C ALA A 651 17.74 16.70 28.83
N ASP A 652 17.80 15.73 27.93
CA ASP A 652 19.04 15.35 27.25
C ASP A 652 19.37 16.43 26.20
N THR A 653 20.32 17.32 26.52
CA THR A 653 20.71 18.45 25.66
C THR A 653 21.32 18.01 24.33
N ALA A 654 21.68 16.72 24.18
CA ALA A 654 22.27 16.19 22.95
C ALA A 654 21.23 15.79 21.88
N ARG A 655 19.93 15.80 22.19
CA ARG A 655 18.88 15.34 21.27
C ARG A 655 18.08 16.50 20.68
N SER A 656 18.12 16.65 19.35
CA SER A 656 17.48 17.75 18.62
C SER A 656 16.00 17.55 18.26
N GLY A 657 15.39 16.38 18.56
CA GLY A 657 14.00 16.09 18.21
C GLY A 657 12.98 16.55 19.26
N PRO A 658 11.66 16.49 18.96
CA PRO A 658 10.64 16.96 19.88
C PRO A 658 10.61 16.12 21.17
N ARG A 659 10.64 16.83 22.31
CA ARG A 659 10.58 16.26 23.65
C ARG A 659 9.13 16.18 24.12
N HIS A 660 8.75 15.04 24.68
CA HIS A 660 7.45 14.87 25.32
C HIS A 660 7.60 14.44 26.78
N GLN A 661 6.98 15.18 27.69
CA GLN A 661 6.98 14.84 29.11
C GLN A 661 5.79 13.95 29.45
N LEU A 662 6.08 12.86 30.16
CA LEU A 662 5.10 11.93 30.68
C LEU A 662 5.10 11.99 32.20
N ASN A 663 3.96 12.31 32.80
CA ASN A 663 3.79 12.34 34.26
C ASN A 663 3.62 10.91 34.83
N VAL A 664 4.59 10.06 34.57
CA VAL A 664 4.71 8.69 35.11
C VAL A 664 6.13 8.55 35.65
N SER A 665 6.26 8.13 36.91
CA SER A 665 7.56 7.97 37.53
C SER A 665 8.19 6.62 37.16
N LEU A 666 9.52 6.52 37.22
CA LEU A 666 10.22 5.24 37.07
C LEU A 666 9.77 4.19 38.10
N GLY A 667 9.27 4.62 39.26
CA GLY A 667 8.75 3.77 40.33
C GLY A 667 7.36 3.19 40.06
N ASP A 668 6.67 3.63 39.01
CA ASP A 668 5.36 3.09 38.61
C ASP A 668 5.48 1.85 37.72
N PHE A 669 6.67 1.60 37.20
CA PHE A 669 6.98 0.41 36.43
C PHE A 669 7.28 -0.78 37.32
N SER A 670 6.77 -1.95 36.92
CA SER A 670 7.03 -3.24 37.55
C SER A 670 7.69 -4.19 36.57
N ASP A 671 8.73 -4.91 37.02
CA ASP A 671 9.49 -5.82 36.18
C ASP A 671 8.63 -7.02 35.75
N VAL A 672 8.56 -7.24 34.44
CA VAL A 672 7.92 -8.42 33.83
C VAL A 672 8.90 -9.58 33.77
N PHE A 673 10.12 -9.33 33.31
CA PHE A 673 11.20 -10.31 33.29
C PHE A 673 12.57 -9.65 33.37
N SER A 674 13.52 -10.43 33.88
CA SER A 674 14.97 -10.18 33.89
C SER A 674 15.63 -11.51 33.58
N THR A 675 16.06 -11.72 32.32
CA THR A 675 16.53 -13.02 31.83
C THR A 675 17.94 -12.91 31.26
N ARG A 676 18.86 -13.79 31.70
CA ARG A 676 20.22 -13.85 31.16
C ARG A 676 20.20 -14.15 29.65
N ALA A 677 21.00 -13.43 28.87
CA ALA A 677 21.18 -13.70 27.46
C ALA A 677 21.80 -15.09 27.27
N ARG A 678 21.23 -15.89 26.36
CA ARG A 678 21.68 -17.27 26.10
C ARG A 678 22.76 -17.37 25.02
N PHE A 679 23.07 -16.26 24.37
CA PHE A 679 24.02 -16.18 23.28
C PHE A 679 24.70 -14.80 23.30
N PRO A 680 25.98 -14.72 22.91
CA PRO A 680 26.64 -13.44 22.67
C PRO A 680 26.01 -12.80 21.42
N GLY A 681 25.79 -11.49 21.47
CA GLY A 681 25.21 -10.74 20.36
C GLY A 681 25.50 -9.27 20.46
N HIS A 682 25.54 -8.60 19.31
CA HIS A 682 25.60 -7.13 19.26
C HIS A 682 24.40 -6.53 19.99
N ILE A 683 24.59 -5.39 20.68
CA ILE A 683 23.57 -4.76 21.52
C ILE A 683 22.22 -4.59 20.80
N ASN A 684 22.21 -4.01 19.58
CA ASN A 684 21.01 -3.89 18.73
C ASN A 684 20.23 -5.19 18.51
N VAL A 685 20.91 -6.35 18.47
CA VAL A 685 20.26 -7.66 18.33
C VAL A 685 19.65 -8.10 19.65
N LEU A 686 20.33 -7.83 20.78
CA LEU A 686 19.81 -8.15 22.11
C LEU A 686 18.58 -7.30 22.45
N GLU A 687 18.59 -6.00 22.13
CA GLU A 687 17.45 -5.09 22.29
C GLU A 687 16.22 -5.59 21.51
N GLY A 688 16.42 -5.99 20.25
CA GLY A 688 15.36 -6.60 19.46
C GLY A 688 14.86 -7.95 20.01
N GLU A 689 15.72 -8.76 20.63
CA GLU A 689 15.30 -10.01 21.28
C GLU A 689 14.55 -9.76 22.59
N ALA A 690 14.90 -8.71 23.35
CA ALA A 690 14.12 -8.25 24.51
C ALA A 690 12.72 -7.81 24.07
N PHE A 691 12.63 -7.02 23.00
CA PHE A 691 11.36 -6.60 22.40
C PHE A 691 10.49 -7.79 21.95
N VAL A 692 11.08 -8.74 21.22
CA VAL A 692 10.36 -9.96 20.79
C VAL A 692 9.90 -10.79 22.00
N LEU A 693 10.71 -10.88 23.07
CA LEU A 693 10.34 -11.59 24.29
C LEU A 693 9.18 -10.90 25.03
N PHE A 694 9.16 -9.57 25.04
CA PHE A 694 8.05 -8.78 25.57
C PHE A 694 6.75 -9.05 24.80
N LEU A 695 6.76 -9.00 23.46
CA LEU A 695 5.57 -9.33 22.66
C LEU A 695 5.08 -10.77 22.89
N ARG A 696 5.99 -11.73 23.04
CA ARG A 696 5.64 -13.11 23.40
C ARG A 696 4.94 -13.18 24.76
N TRP A 697 5.43 -12.46 25.76
CA TRP A 697 4.79 -12.37 27.07
C TRP A 697 3.40 -11.72 26.99
N LEU A 698 3.30 -10.61 26.25
CA LEU A 698 2.05 -9.85 26.09
C LEU A 698 0.94 -10.73 25.51
N LEU A 699 1.26 -11.48 24.45
CA LEU A 699 0.33 -12.33 23.71
C LEU A 699 -0.06 -13.64 24.43
N ARG A 700 0.53 -13.94 25.59
CA ARG A 700 0.02 -15.04 26.44
C ARG A 700 -1.37 -14.76 26.97
N THR A 701 -1.74 -13.47 27.05
CA THR A 701 -3.02 -13.03 27.57
C THR A 701 -3.96 -12.67 26.42
N ARG A 702 -5.04 -13.44 26.25
CA ARG A 702 -6.03 -13.22 25.18
C ARG A 702 -6.63 -11.81 25.15
N ARG A 703 -6.79 -11.19 26.32
CA ARG A 703 -7.34 -9.82 26.44
C ARG A 703 -6.45 -8.74 25.79
N HIS A 704 -5.19 -9.07 25.51
CA HIS A 704 -4.25 -8.19 24.83
C HIS A 704 -4.23 -8.40 23.31
N HIS A 705 -4.97 -9.38 22.77
CA HIS A 705 -5.08 -9.58 21.32
C HIS A 705 -6.04 -8.55 20.72
N SER A 706 -5.83 -8.17 19.46
CA SER A 706 -6.61 -7.15 18.75
C SER A 706 -6.61 -5.80 19.48
N LYS A 707 -5.42 -5.34 19.89
CA LYS A 707 -5.21 -4.10 20.65
C LYS A 707 -4.09 -3.24 20.06
N ARG A 708 -4.07 -1.97 20.46
CA ARG A 708 -2.94 -1.06 20.27
C ARG A 708 -2.05 -1.09 21.51
N VAL A 709 -0.72 -1.17 21.33
CA VAL A 709 0.23 -1.23 22.44
C VAL A 709 1.37 -0.24 22.25
N VAL A 710 1.72 0.45 23.32
CA VAL A 710 2.85 1.37 23.38
C VAL A 710 4.04 0.69 24.03
N VAL A 711 5.22 0.80 23.41
CA VAL A 711 6.47 0.26 23.94
C VAL A 711 7.56 1.34 23.90
N LEU A 712 8.15 1.58 25.06
CA LEU A 712 9.28 2.48 25.27
C LEU A 712 10.59 1.72 25.00
N LEU A 713 11.48 2.32 24.24
CA LEU A 713 12.74 1.74 23.78
C LEU A 713 13.84 2.80 23.85
N ASP A 714 15.05 2.45 24.21
CA ASP A 714 16.21 3.35 24.18
C ASP A 714 17.10 3.19 22.94
N SER A 715 16.86 2.14 22.16
CA SER A 715 17.53 1.86 20.90
C SER A 715 16.91 2.62 19.73
N ALA A 716 17.51 3.75 19.33
CA ALA A 716 17.12 4.46 18.11
C ALA A 716 17.28 3.58 16.86
N VAL A 717 18.26 2.66 16.85
CA VAL A 717 18.48 1.73 15.72
C VAL A 717 17.33 0.74 15.61
N TRP A 718 16.90 0.13 16.72
CA TRP A 718 15.77 -0.79 16.71
C TRP A 718 14.47 -0.07 16.39
N VAL A 719 14.19 1.08 17.02
CA VAL A 719 13.00 1.91 16.73
C VAL A 719 12.95 2.25 15.23
N GLY A 720 14.04 2.74 14.65
CA GLY A 720 14.11 3.10 13.23
C GLY A 720 13.90 1.90 12.30
N ALA A 721 14.48 0.73 12.63
CA ALA A 721 14.32 -0.49 11.83
C ALA A 721 12.88 -1.06 11.94
N ALA A 722 12.30 -1.04 13.14
CA ALA A 722 10.96 -1.55 13.40
C ALA A 722 9.86 -0.64 12.84
N ALA A 723 10.01 0.69 12.93
CA ALA A 723 9.11 1.66 12.30
C ALA A 723 9.13 1.57 10.75
N LYS A 724 10.30 1.27 10.17
CA LYS A 724 10.41 0.92 8.74
C LYS A 724 9.81 -0.45 8.41
N GLY A 725 9.66 -1.34 9.40
CA GLY A 725 9.17 -2.71 9.22
C GLY A 725 10.16 -3.67 8.55
N ARG A 726 11.38 -3.21 8.21
CA ARG A 726 12.41 -3.98 7.50
C ARG A 726 13.82 -3.48 7.81
N SER A 727 14.82 -4.33 7.59
CA SER A 727 16.23 -3.99 7.68
C SER A 727 17.06 -4.78 6.66
N SER A 728 18.16 -4.22 6.17
CA SER A 728 19.16 -4.95 5.38
C SER A 728 20.16 -5.73 6.24
N SER A 729 20.12 -5.56 7.57
CA SER A 729 21.03 -6.22 8.51
C SER A 729 20.40 -7.45 9.17
N ARG A 730 21.15 -8.09 10.08
CA ARG A 730 20.69 -9.23 10.90
C ARG A 730 19.43 -8.94 11.73
N LEU A 731 19.05 -7.67 11.89
CA LEU A 731 17.80 -7.25 12.54
C LEU A 731 16.55 -7.74 11.79
N ASN A 732 16.62 -7.96 10.47
CA ASN A 732 15.44 -8.39 9.71
C ASN A 732 14.88 -9.73 10.20
N ARG A 733 15.74 -10.62 10.70
CA ARG A 733 15.32 -11.88 11.34
C ARG A 733 14.42 -11.63 12.55
N LEU A 734 14.72 -10.61 13.35
CA LEU A 734 13.91 -10.23 14.52
C LEU A 734 12.64 -9.50 14.08
N LEU A 735 12.72 -8.66 13.05
CA LEU A 735 11.54 -8.01 12.46
C LEU A 735 10.54 -9.03 11.90
N ARG A 736 11.01 -10.13 11.29
CA ARG A 736 10.14 -11.26 10.88
C ARG A 736 9.44 -11.91 12.08
N LYS A 737 10.14 -12.10 13.22
CA LYS A 737 9.51 -12.59 14.46
C LYS A 737 8.47 -11.60 14.99
N THR A 738 8.79 -10.31 14.98
CA THR A 738 7.85 -9.23 15.35
C THR A 738 6.61 -9.28 14.45
N ALA A 739 6.80 -9.38 13.13
CA ALA A 739 5.71 -9.52 12.17
C ALA A 739 4.83 -10.74 12.47
N ALA A 740 5.42 -11.91 12.74
CA ALA A 740 4.66 -13.09 13.10
C ALA A 740 3.79 -12.87 14.35
N LEU A 741 4.34 -12.22 15.38
CA LEU A 741 3.62 -11.93 16.62
C LEU A 741 2.53 -10.86 16.43
N THR A 742 2.80 -9.78 15.69
CA THR A 742 1.81 -8.72 15.44
C THR A 742 0.68 -9.21 14.56
N LEU A 743 0.97 -9.99 13.51
CA LEU A 743 -0.04 -10.58 12.64
C LEU A 743 -0.90 -11.62 13.37
N ALA A 744 -0.27 -12.49 14.17
CA ALA A 744 -0.99 -13.52 14.93
C ALA A 744 -1.85 -12.89 16.03
N GLY A 745 -1.29 -11.97 16.82
CA GLY A 745 -1.97 -11.31 17.92
C GLY A 745 -2.86 -10.14 17.52
N ASP A 746 -2.89 -9.80 16.23
CA ASP A 746 -3.61 -8.66 15.68
C ASP A 746 -3.27 -7.32 16.35
N LEU A 747 -1.97 -7.12 16.65
CA LEU A 747 -1.48 -5.97 17.38
C LEU A 747 -1.14 -4.80 16.44
N GLN A 748 -1.47 -3.59 16.88
CA GLN A 748 -0.87 -2.36 16.35
C GLN A 748 0.18 -1.85 17.34
N LEU A 749 1.43 -1.77 16.88
CA LEU A 749 2.55 -1.34 17.70
C LEU A 749 2.74 0.17 17.59
N HIS A 750 3.07 0.80 18.71
CA HIS A 750 3.52 2.18 18.80
C HIS A 750 4.83 2.19 19.59
N MET A 751 5.93 2.52 18.91
CA MET A 751 7.26 2.53 19.50
C MET A 751 7.76 3.96 19.68
N ILE A 752 8.23 4.30 20.88
CA ILE A 752 8.78 5.63 21.17
C ILE A 752 10.12 5.51 21.88
N LEU A 753 11.01 6.43 21.54
CA LEU A 753 12.34 6.51 22.09
C LEU A 753 12.28 7.09 23.52
N VAL A 754 12.99 6.48 24.46
CA VAL A 754 13.23 7.00 25.82
C VAL A 754 14.75 7.05 26.06
N PRO A 755 15.31 8.09 26.70
CA PRO A 755 16.73 8.10 27.07
C PRO A 755 17.07 6.89 27.96
N SER A 756 18.26 6.31 27.81
CA SER A 756 18.67 5.11 28.59
C SER A 756 18.62 5.33 30.10
N ALA A 757 18.98 6.52 30.58
CA ALA A 757 18.89 6.88 32.00
C ALA A 757 17.44 6.86 32.53
N GLU A 758 16.47 6.98 31.63
CA GLU A 758 15.04 7.02 31.91
C GLU A 758 14.33 5.74 31.45
N ASN A 759 15.07 4.72 30.99
CA ASN A 759 14.48 3.45 30.62
C ASN A 759 14.20 2.61 31.88
N PRO A 760 12.92 2.34 32.23
CA PRO A 760 12.60 1.57 33.43
C PRO A 760 13.02 0.09 33.32
N SER A 761 13.49 -0.36 32.15
CA SER A 761 13.97 -1.72 31.93
C SER A 761 15.50 -1.89 32.05
N ASP A 762 16.27 -0.81 32.27
CA ASP A 762 17.74 -0.89 32.41
C ASP A 762 18.18 -1.75 33.61
N ALA A 763 17.56 -1.54 34.77
CA ALA A 763 17.85 -2.36 35.95
C ALA A 763 17.59 -3.87 35.72
N PRO A 764 16.40 -4.30 35.24
CA PRO A 764 16.17 -5.72 34.98
C PRO A 764 17.00 -6.28 33.81
N SER A 765 17.44 -5.47 32.84
CA SER A 765 18.33 -5.96 31.76
C SER A 765 19.74 -6.30 32.29
N ARG A 766 20.17 -5.60 33.36
CA ARG A 766 21.42 -5.84 34.12
C ARG A 766 21.29 -6.88 35.23
N GLY A 767 20.12 -7.50 35.39
CA GLY A 767 19.87 -8.53 36.41
C GLY A 767 19.47 -7.98 37.79
N ILE A 768 19.23 -6.67 37.91
CA ILE A 768 18.79 -6.02 39.14
C ILE A 768 17.26 -6.04 39.16
N LYS A 769 16.67 -6.83 40.07
CA LYS A 769 15.20 -6.90 40.21
C LYS A 769 14.68 -5.74 41.04
N ARG A 770 13.80 -4.92 40.47
CA ARG A 770 13.02 -3.92 41.21
C ARG A 770 11.93 -4.64 42.02
N ARG A 771 11.66 -4.18 43.25
CA ARG A 771 10.63 -4.78 44.12
C ARG A 771 9.27 -4.75 43.40
N ARG A 772 8.56 -5.89 43.37
CA ARG A 772 7.14 -5.92 42.98
C ARG A 772 6.35 -5.01 43.93
N LYS A 773 5.76 -3.91 43.44
CA LYS A 773 4.63 -3.29 44.13
C LYS A 773 3.56 -4.37 44.24
N LYS A 774 3.15 -4.76 45.46
CA LYS A 774 1.96 -5.58 45.66
C LYS A 774 0.80 -4.77 45.06
N CYS A 775 0.13 -5.29 44.04
CA CYS A 775 -1.15 -4.72 43.61
C CYS A 775 -2.06 -4.68 44.83
N ARG A 776 -2.54 -3.48 45.20
CA ARG A 776 -3.75 -3.36 46.02
C ARG A 776 -4.96 -3.57 45.12
#